data_AF-C5XZ04-F1
#
_entry.id   AF-C5XZ04-F1
#
_cell.length_a   1.000
_cell.length_b   1.000
_cell.length_c   1.000
_cell.angle_alpha   90.00
_cell.angle_beta   90.00
_cell.angle_gamma   90.00
#
_symmetry.space_group_name_H-M   'P 1'
#
loop_
_entity.id
_entity.type
_entity.pdbx_description
1 polymer ?
#
loop_
_entity_poly.entity_id
_entity_poly.type
_entity_poly.pdbx_seq_one_letter_code
_entity_poly.pdbx_strand_id
1 'polypeptide(L)'
;MTQAHSKSCFQQFSDGVQVKRNSGSFTIELLPSLGATINQSNKLQKFIISPYDPRYRYWELFLIVLVIYSAWICPFELAFLRDLSSKLLLVENIVNSFFAIDIVLTFFVAYVDSKTHLLVDDRKRIAVRYLSTWFIFDVCSTAPFQPISLLFTHKGNDLAFKILNMLRLWRLHRVSSLFARLEKDIRFNYFWTRCSKLISVTLFAVHCAGCFNYMIADRYPDPERTWIGAVMPTFRSESLWTRYVTALYWSITTLTTTGYGDLHAENPREMLFDICYMLFNLGLTAYLIGNMTNLVVHGTSRTQNFRDSIQSASEFAARNQLPEKIKQQMLSHFCLQFKTEGLNQQAMLNCLPKGIRSSIAYNLFFTILQQAYLFHGVSNNFIAELVMDVQAEYFPPKEDIMLQNEGAADIYVIVSGVVNLITTINGNEQVYEKVEEGDMFGEVGALCDIPQPFTCRTTTLSQLLRIRKIRLTEIMQEHREDSNILMNNLFQKLKLQENLPELNQLDRRFMHKYELFHAPREAWLLPQPYLQYTEHKFEDISKKVPTFGGDHGPTKLAAETIQLRMPQQGNSHDHGNFGATDGMAGGEDKCNEVHINCETKKGTKEFCVQIKSEDCDAASYWQTSHETVKLGSSHNTLDGITTRENQDSGNIQSSNKRVTIHAYPHNATGSLVQNGKLINLPGSLEEIFEIGSQKFPGFHPTKLVSRDYAEIDDISVIRDGDHLFLLQM
;
A
#
# COMPACT_ATOMS: atom_id res chain seq x y z
N MET A 1 34.73 -31.83 -14.16
CA MET A 1 35.49 -30.67 -13.62
C MET A 1 34.54 -29.49 -13.48
N THR A 2 33.49 -29.66 -12.66
CA THR A 2 32.16 -29.08 -12.96
C THR A 2 31.30 -28.87 -11.69
N GLN A 3 31.93 -28.49 -10.58
CA GLN A 3 31.24 -28.27 -9.29
C GLN A 3 31.51 -26.88 -8.65
N ALA A 4 32.10 -25.96 -9.43
CA ALA A 4 32.55 -24.65 -8.94
C ALA A 4 31.57 -23.49 -9.20
N HIS A 5 30.75 -23.54 -10.26
CA HIS A 5 30.05 -22.35 -10.76
C HIS A 5 28.76 -21.97 -10.02
N SER A 6 27.91 -22.92 -9.58
CA SER A 6 26.62 -22.55 -8.95
C SER A 6 26.77 -21.92 -7.57
N LYS A 7 27.81 -22.29 -6.79
CA LYS A 7 28.11 -21.67 -5.49
C LYS A 7 28.47 -20.19 -5.59
N SER A 8 29.00 -19.75 -6.73
CA SER A 8 29.51 -18.37 -6.89
C SER A 8 28.42 -17.32 -6.67
N CYS A 9 27.23 -17.48 -7.28
CA CYS A 9 26.22 -16.42 -7.29
C CYS A 9 25.61 -16.18 -5.89
N PHE A 10 25.18 -17.25 -5.22
CA PHE A 10 24.52 -17.13 -3.91
C PHE A 10 25.51 -16.78 -2.79
N GLN A 11 26.74 -17.29 -2.83
CA GLN A 11 27.74 -16.98 -1.81
C GLN A 11 28.23 -15.53 -1.93
N GLN A 12 28.38 -15.00 -3.16
CA GLN A 12 28.69 -13.59 -3.40
C GLN A 12 27.56 -12.63 -2.97
N PHE A 13 26.31 -13.09 -2.95
CA PHE A 13 25.19 -12.36 -2.34
C PHE A 13 25.21 -12.42 -0.81
N SER A 14 25.55 -13.58 -0.23
CA SER A 14 25.59 -13.80 1.22
C SER A 14 26.77 -13.08 1.92
N ASP A 15 27.97 -13.11 1.33
CA ASP A 15 29.15 -12.39 1.86
C ASP A 15 29.00 -10.87 1.78
N GLY A 16 28.13 -10.37 0.88
CA GLY A 16 27.70 -8.96 0.86
C GLY A 16 26.83 -8.55 2.05
N VAL A 17 26.28 -9.52 2.80
CA VAL A 17 25.41 -9.30 3.97
C VAL A 17 26.07 -9.84 5.25
N GLN A 18 27.39 -9.71 5.37
CA GLN A 18 28.08 -9.87 6.66
C GLN A 18 27.77 -8.70 7.61
N VAL A 19 26.56 -8.72 8.17
CA VAL A 19 26.15 -7.87 9.30
C VAL A 19 27.05 -8.19 10.49
N LYS A 20 28.10 -7.39 10.69
CA LYS A 20 28.98 -7.48 11.86
C LYS A 20 28.13 -7.32 13.12
N ARG A 21 27.96 -8.42 13.85
CA ARG A 21 27.07 -8.56 15.01
C ARG A 21 27.61 -7.88 16.27
N ASN A 22 28.04 -6.63 16.15
CA ASN A 22 28.34 -5.76 17.28
C ASN A 22 27.03 -5.39 17.98
N SER A 23 26.94 -5.73 19.27
CA SER A 23 25.77 -5.48 20.10
C SER A 23 25.47 -4.00 20.29
N GLY A 24 24.20 -3.59 20.10
CA GLY A 24 23.61 -2.46 20.84
C GLY A 24 23.27 -1.18 20.06
N SER A 25 23.58 -1.04 18.76
CA SER A 25 23.19 0.16 18.00
C SER A 25 22.73 -0.15 16.59
N PHE A 26 21.47 0.15 16.28
CA PHE A 26 21.04 0.42 14.91
C PHE A 26 21.74 1.70 14.43
N THR A 27 22.82 1.53 13.67
CA THR A 27 23.19 2.51 12.65
C THR A 27 22.19 2.41 11.52
N ILE A 28 21.50 3.51 11.22
CA ILE A 28 20.89 3.66 9.89
C ILE A 28 22.08 3.72 8.93
N GLU A 29 22.26 2.68 8.12
CA GLU A 29 23.22 2.74 7.02
C GLU A 29 22.67 3.73 6.00
N LEU A 30 23.41 4.82 5.76
CA LEU A 30 23.02 5.82 4.78
C LEU A 30 23.08 5.14 3.41
N LEU A 31 21.95 5.12 2.71
CA LEU A 31 21.85 4.49 1.39
C LEU A 31 22.91 5.09 0.46
N PRO A 32 23.84 4.28 -0.08
CA PRO A 32 24.80 4.78 -1.05
C PRO A 32 24.06 5.24 -2.31
N SER A 33 24.52 6.36 -2.90
CA SER A 33 24.03 6.79 -4.20
C SER A 33 24.26 5.69 -5.25
N LEU A 34 23.30 5.48 -6.14
CA LEU A 34 23.36 4.43 -7.17
C LEU A 34 24.70 4.48 -7.93
N GLY A 35 25.45 3.38 -7.92
CA GLY A 35 26.78 3.29 -8.54
C GLY A 35 27.98 3.69 -7.67
N ALA A 36 27.80 4.07 -6.40
CA ALA A 36 28.92 4.31 -5.49
C ALA A 36 29.70 3.01 -5.20
N THR A 37 31.03 3.10 -5.21
CA THR A 37 31.92 1.94 -5.02
C THR A 37 32.03 1.52 -3.55
N ILE A 38 31.73 0.24 -3.30
CA ILE A 38 31.61 -0.41 -1.98
C ILE A 38 32.84 -0.20 -1.06
N ASN A 39 34.02 0.07 -1.61
CA ASN A 39 35.26 0.21 -0.87
C ASN A 39 35.44 1.57 -0.15
N GLN A 40 34.52 2.54 -0.31
CA GLN A 40 34.52 3.74 0.53
C GLN A 40 33.95 3.47 1.93
N SER A 41 34.79 2.92 2.81
CA SER A 41 34.58 3.11 4.25
C SER A 41 34.54 4.62 4.51
N ASN A 42 33.40 5.16 4.97
CA ASN A 42 33.18 6.60 5.19
C ASN A 42 34.03 7.14 6.34
N LYS A 43 35.33 7.30 6.09
CA LYS A 43 36.31 7.94 6.96
C LYS A 43 36.11 9.45 6.87
N LEU A 44 35.21 9.94 7.72
CA LEU A 44 35.01 11.36 7.99
C LEU A 44 36.34 12.12 8.06
N GLN A 45 36.36 13.33 7.50
CA GLN A 45 37.49 14.23 7.61
C GLN A 45 37.94 14.39 9.08
N LYS A 46 39.25 14.49 9.30
CA LYS A 46 39.83 14.64 10.63
C LYS A 46 39.17 15.81 11.38
N PHE A 47 38.86 15.61 12.66
CA PHE A 47 38.14 16.55 13.52
C PHE A 47 36.67 16.84 13.12
N ILE A 48 36.01 15.93 12.40
CA ILE A 48 34.55 15.90 12.27
C ILE A 48 33.96 14.79 13.15
N ILE A 49 32.90 15.11 13.87
CA ILE A 49 32.13 14.20 14.73
C ILE A 49 30.94 13.65 13.93
N SER A 50 30.72 12.33 14.02
CA SER A 50 29.51 11.71 13.46
C SER A 50 28.29 12.00 14.35
N PRO A 51 27.14 12.42 13.81
CA PRO A 51 25.90 12.55 14.58
C PRO A 51 25.37 11.20 15.10
N TYR A 52 25.95 10.09 14.64
CA TYR A 52 25.66 8.73 15.10
C TYR A 52 26.63 8.23 16.19
N ASP A 53 27.67 8.98 16.55
CA ASP A 53 28.62 8.61 17.60
C ASP A 53 27.91 8.50 18.96
N PRO A 54 28.06 7.39 19.72
CA PRO A 54 27.45 7.26 21.04
C PRO A 54 27.85 8.38 22.00
N ARG A 55 29.09 8.90 21.93
CA ARG A 55 29.56 10.02 22.76
C ARG A 55 28.78 11.30 22.48
N TYR A 56 28.55 11.60 21.20
CA TYR A 56 27.74 12.74 20.79
C TYR A 56 26.27 12.56 21.21
N ARG A 57 25.71 11.36 21.07
CA ARG A 57 24.35 11.05 21.55
C ARG A 57 24.19 11.20 23.07
N TYR A 58 25.20 10.84 23.86
CA TYR A 58 25.19 11.10 25.32
C TYR A 58 25.29 12.61 25.64
N TRP A 59 26.05 13.36 24.85
CA TRP A 59 26.12 14.83 24.96
C TRP A 59 24.78 15.50 24.60
N GLU A 60 24.12 15.10 23.51
CA GLU A 60 22.76 15.54 23.17
C GLU A 60 21.78 15.28 24.32
N LEU A 61 21.81 14.07 24.90
CA LEU A 61 20.94 13.68 26.02
C LEU A 61 21.21 14.51 27.28
N PHE A 62 22.49 14.75 27.61
CA PHE A 62 22.87 15.60 28.74
C PHE A 62 22.38 17.04 28.56
N LEU A 63 22.56 17.63 27.36
CA LEU A 63 22.04 18.96 27.07
C LEU A 63 20.52 19.04 27.17
N ILE A 64 19.78 17.99 26.76
CA ILE A 64 18.32 17.95 26.92
C ILE A 64 17.90 18.04 28.39
N VAL A 65 18.63 17.41 29.33
CA VAL A 65 18.38 17.59 30.78
C VAL A 65 18.62 19.04 31.21
N LEU A 66 19.70 19.68 30.72
CA LEU A 66 19.96 21.11 30.98
C LEU A 66 18.89 22.04 30.36
N VAL A 67 18.31 21.68 29.21
CA VAL A 67 17.19 22.43 28.61
C VAL A 67 15.94 22.33 29.47
N ILE A 68 15.59 21.13 29.97
CA ILE A 68 14.42 20.95 30.85
C ILE A 68 14.58 21.76 32.14
N TYR A 69 15.76 21.72 32.76
CA TYR A 69 16.11 22.57 33.91
C TYR A 69 15.96 24.06 33.58
N SER A 70 16.61 24.54 32.52
CA SER A 70 16.62 25.96 32.14
C SER A 70 15.22 26.47 31.76
N ALA A 71 14.39 25.63 31.11
CA ALA A 71 13.01 25.96 30.78
C ALA A 71 12.10 26.06 32.03
N TRP A 72 12.32 25.24 33.05
CA TRP A 72 11.56 25.34 34.30
C TRP A 72 12.01 26.54 35.16
N ILE A 73 13.32 26.79 35.24
CA ILE A 73 13.85 27.90 36.04
C ILE A 73 13.55 29.27 35.42
N CYS A 74 13.55 29.42 34.09
CA CYS A 74 13.46 30.75 33.46
C CYS A 74 12.16 31.55 33.81
N PRO A 75 10.94 30.98 33.76
CA PRO A 75 9.72 31.66 34.23
C PRO A 75 9.71 31.87 35.75
N PHE A 76 10.26 30.93 36.51
CA PHE A 76 10.29 30.96 37.97
C PHE A 76 11.25 32.05 38.50
N GLU A 77 12.42 32.21 37.89
CA GLU A 77 13.37 33.29 38.17
C GLU A 77 12.70 34.65 37.95
N LEU A 78 12.10 34.85 36.76
CA LEU A 78 11.43 36.10 36.37
C LEU A 78 10.31 36.52 37.34
N ALA A 79 9.54 35.55 37.82
CA ALA A 79 8.36 35.78 38.65
C ALA A 79 8.65 35.86 40.16
N PHE A 80 9.41 34.91 40.71
CA PHE A 80 9.56 34.75 42.18
C PHE A 80 10.90 35.26 42.72
N LEU A 81 11.96 35.31 41.90
CA LEU A 81 13.32 35.66 42.35
C LEU A 81 13.68 37.10 41.97
N ARG A 82 13.27 38.06 42.82
CA ARG A 82 13.58 39.49 42.62
C ARG A 82 15.09 39.75 42.54
N ASP A 83 15.86 39.11 43.42
CA ASP A 83 17.32 39.14 43.48
C ASP A 83 17.88 37.69 43.42
N LEU A 84 18.96 37.50 42.65
CA LEU A 84 19.54 36.18 42.43
C LEU A 84 20.65 35.90 43.45
N SER A 85 20.48 34.84 44.26
CA SER A 85 21.56 34.37 45.14
C SER A 85 22.80 34.02 44.34
N SER A 86 23.99 34.43 44.79
CA SER A 86 25.26 34.17 44.11
C SER A 86 25.52 32.70 43.80
N LYS A 87 24.93 31.78 44.60
CA LYS A 87 24.96 30.33 44.36
C LYS A 87 24.15 29.92 43.12
N LEU A 88 22.96 30.50 42.92
CA LEU A 88 22.12 30.19 41.76
C LEU A 88 22.69 30.85 40.50
N LEU A 89 23.21 32.09 40.61
CA LEU A 89 23.90 32.77 39.52
C LEU A 89 25.12 31.98 39.01
N LEU A 90 25.86 31.32 39.91
CA LEU A 90 26.92 30.39 39.54
C LEU A 90 26.40 29.18 38.75
N VAL A 91 25.28 28.58 39.15
CA VAL A 91 24.65 27.45 38.44
C VAL A 91 24.18 27.86 37.05
N GLU A 92 23.48 28.99 36.91
CA GLU A 92 23.05 29.49 35.60
C GLU A 92 24.26 29.78 34.67
N ASN A 93 25.35 30.34 35.19
CA ASN A 93 26.58 30.55 34.42
C ASN A 93 27.24 29.23 33.99
N ILE A 94 27.22 28.19 34.82
CA ILE A 94 27.68 26.84 34.46
C ILE A 94 26.81 26.24 33.36
N VAL A 95 25.47 26.33 33.47
CA VAL A 95 24.52 25.85 32.44
C VAL A 95 24.72 26.59 31.12
N ASN A 96 24.85 27.92 31.15
CA ASN A 96 25.13 28.73 29.95
C ASN A 96 26.50 28.37 29.31
N SER A 97 27.50 28.00 30.12
CA SER A 97 28.81 27.56 29.61
C SER A 97 28.70 26.25 28.80
N PHE A 98 27.86 25.29 29.21
CA PHE A 98 27.64 24.06 28.43
C PHE A 98 26.99 24.35 27.07
N PHE A 99 26.02 25.28 27.00
CA PHE A 99 25.44 25.70 25.73
C PHE A 99 26.42 26.47 24.84
N ALA A 100 27.32 27.28 25.42
CA ALA A 100 28.39 27.94 24.67
C ALA A 100 29.40 26.93 24.07
N ILE A 101 29.74 25.87 24.83
CA ILE A 101 30.55 24.75 24.31
C ILE A 101 29.83 24.04 23.16
N ASP A 102 28.51 23.84 23.26
CA ASP A 102 27.74 23.16 22.22
C ASP A 102 27.62 23.97 20.91
N ILE A 103 27.50 25.29 20.97
CA ILE A 103 27.56 26.17 19.78
C ILE A 103 28.87 25.96 19.03
N VAL A 104 29.99 25.88 19.75
CA VAL A 104 31.31 25.59 19.17
C VAL A 104 31.39 24.16 18.63
N LEU A 105 30.88 23.17 19.38
CA LEU A 105 30.90 21.76 19.01
C LEU A 105 30.07 21.48 17.75
N THR A 106 28.95 22.18 17.57
CA THR A 106 28.03 22.05 16.42
C THR A 106 28.73 22.34 15.08
N PHE A 107 29.72 23.24 15.03
CA PHE A 107 30.52 23.47 13.81
C PHE A 107 31.37 22.27 13.37
N PHE A 108 31.57 21.27 14.24
CA PHE A 108 32.32 20.05 13.96
C PHE A 108 31.43 18.81 13.74
N VAL A 109 30.10 18.94 13.79
CA VAL A 109 29.17 17.81 13.61
C VAL A 109 28.76 17.68 12.14
N ALA A 110 28.96 16.50 11.56
CA ALA A 110 28.49 16.21 10.20
C ALA A 110 26.94 16.16 10.16
N TYR A 111 26.35 16.55 9.04
CA TYR A 111 24.89 16.53 8.85
C TYR A 111 24.48 15.57 7.72
N VAL A 112 23.27 15.01 7.80
CA VAL A 112 22.66 14.32 6.64
C VAL A 112 21.99 15.36 5.74
N ASP A 113 22.31 15.31 4.45
CA ASP A 113 21.66 16.13 3.44
C ASP A 113 20.30 15.54 3.04
N SER A 114 19.29 16.39 2.87
CA SER A 114 17.91 15.96 2.59
C SER A 114 17.64 15.61 1.13
N LYS A 115 18.57 15.90 0.20
CA LYS A 115 18.45 15.53 -1.21
C LYS A 115 19.20 14.25 -1.55
N THR A 116 20.44 14.14 -1.09
CA THR A 116 21.31 12.98 -1.36
C THR A 116 21.18 11.86 -0.34
N HIS A 117 20.62 12.14 0.85
CA HIS A 117 20.64 11.24 2.02
C HIS A 117 22.05 10.79 2.47
N LEU A 118 23.11 11.46 1.99
CA LEU A 118 24.50 11.20 2.37
C LEU A 118 24.95 12.11 3.53
N LEU A 119 26.01 11.69 4.21
CA LEU A 119 26.63 12.42 5.31
C LEU A 119 27.60 13.47 4.76
N VAL A 120 27.37 14.74 5.05
CA VAL A 120 28.20 15.87 4.61
C VAL A 120 29.16 16.25 5.74
N ASP A 121 30.47 16.11 5.48
CA ASP A 121 31.56 16.42 6.40
C ASP A 121 32.38 17.67 6.02
N ASP A 122 32.03 18.32 4.91
CA ASP A 122 32.62 19.58 4.46
C ASP A 122 32.32 20.71 5.45
N ARG A 123 33.35 21.07 6.23
CA ARG A 123 33.34 22.16 7.23
C ARG A 123 32.73 23.47 6.71
N LYS A 124 32.94 23.82 5.44
CA LYS A 124 32.39 25.07 4.87
C LYS A 124 30.87 24.97 4.73
N ARG A 125 30.36 23.81 4.31
CA ARG A 125 28.91 23.55 4.21
C ARG A 125 28.25 23.45 5.58
N ILE A 126 28.92 22.78 6.54
CA ILE A 126 28.46 22.71 7.94
C ILE A 126 28.33 24.12 8.53
N ALA A 127 29.39 24.93 8.43
CA ALA A 127 29.39 26.30 8.94
C ALA A 127 28.32 27.18 8.27
N VAL A 128 28.25 27.19 6.92
CA VAL A 128 27.24 27.98 6.19
C VAL A 128 25.82 27.55 6.55
N ARG A 129 25.56 26.23 6.66
CA ARG A 129 24.24 25.71 7.06
C ARG A 129 23.87 26.14 8.48
N TYR A 130 24.79 26.07 9.44
CA TYR A 130 24.48 26.43 10.84
C TYR A 130 24.30 27.95 11.00
N LEU A 131 25.20 28.75 10.38
CA LEU A 131 25.15 30.21 10.39
C LEU A 131 23.85 30.78 9.80
N SER A 132 23.31 30.15 8.74
CA SER A 132 22.09 30.62 8.07
C SER A 132 20.77 30.14 8.68
N THR A 133 20.81 29.27 9.70
CA THR A 133 19.58 28.65 10.26
C THR A 133 19.41 28.86 11.76
N TRP A 134 20.33 28.36 12.58
CA TRP A 134 20.12 28.26 14.03
C TRP A 134 21.06 29.16 14.85
N PHE A 135 22.26 29.45 14.34
CA PHE A 135 23.34 30.13 15.06
C PHE A 135 22.92 31.44 15.76
N ILE A 136 22.21 32.34 15.05
CA ILE A 136 21.82 33.64 15.61
C ILE A 136 20.92 33.45 16.84
N PHE A 137 19.94 32.56 16.76
CA PHE A 137 19.03 32.29 17.87
C PHE A 137 19.71 31.52 19.01
N ASP A 138 20.58 30.56 18.70
CA ASP A 138 21.37 29.83 19.70
C ASP A 138 22.28 30.79 20.50
N VAL A 139 23.01 31.69 19.82
CA VAL A 139 23.86 32.72 20.44
C VAL A 139 23.02 33.68 21.28
N CYS A 140 21.92 34.22 20.75
CA CYS A 140 21.00 35.09 21.50
C CYS A 140 20.39 34.38 22.72
N SER A 141 20.12 33.07 22.65
CA SER A 141 19.64 32.28 23.79
C SER A 141 20.72 31.97 24.83
N THR A 142 22.00 32.14 24.49
CA THR A 142 23.17 31.78 25.32
C THR A 142 23.86 33.00 25.93
N ALA A 143 23.62 34.20 25.40
CA ALA A 143 24.18 35.46 25.92
C ALA A 143 23.73 35.75 27.37
N PRO A 144 24.67 36.01 28.32
CA PRO A 144 24.34 36.26 29.72
C PRO A 144 23.95 37.74 29.95
N PHE A 145 22.76 38.14 29.47
CA PHE A 145 22.31 39.54 29.51
C PHE A 145 22.29 40.19 30.90
N GLN A 146 22.06 39.41 31.96
CA GLN A 146 21.90 39.87 33.34
C GLN A 146 23.25 40.19 34.04
N PRO A 147 24.30 39.35 33.96
CA PRO A 147 25.68 39.77 34.26
C PRO A 147 26.15 40.96 33.42
N ILE A 148 25.76 41.04 32.14
CA ILE A 148 26.12 42.17 31.27
C ILE A 148 25.44 43.46 31.73
N SER A 149 24.14 43.46 32.06
CA SER A 149 23.46 44.67 32.55
C SER A 149 24.02 45.16 33.89
N LEU A 150 24.42 44.23 34.77
CA LEU A 150 25.09 44.56 36.04
C LEU A 150 26.43 45.28 35.83
N LEU A 151 27.19 44.89 34.79
CA LEU A 151 28.47 45.50 34.43
C LEU A 151 28.33 46.84 33.68
N PHE A 152 27.27 47.03 32.88
CA PHE A 152 27.16 48.16 31.96
C PHE A 152 26.09 49.21 32.32
N THR A 153 25.18 48.98 33.28
CA THR A 153 24.04 49.91 33.52
C THR A 153 23.72 50.09 35.01
N HIS A 154 24.26 51.16 35.61
CA HIS A 154 24.26 51.32 37.07
C HIS A 154 22.91 51.74 37.72
N LYS A 155 21.92 52.11 36.91
CA LYS A 155 20.48 52.30 37.24
C LYS A 155 19.71 52.44 35.91
N GLY A 156 18.56 51.78 35.77
CA GLY A 156 17.80 51.78 34.51
C GLY A 156 16.74 50.68 34.43
N ASN A 157 16.93 49.72 33.51
CA ASN A 157 15.86 48.86 32.99
C ASN A 157 15.95 47.37 33.43
N ASP A 158 16.04 47.09 34.74
CA ASP A 158 16.12 45.72 35.31
C ASP A 158 15.09 44.74 34.69
N LEU A 159 13.83 45.17 34.58
CA LEU A 159 12.74 44.35 34.05
C LEU A 159 12.92 44.03 32.55
N ALA A 160 13.50 44.92 31.74
CA ALA A 160 13.74 44.66 30.33
C ALA A 160 14.86 43.61 30.14
N PHE A 161 15.95 43.70 30.93
CA PHE A 161 17.01 42.70 30.90
C PHE A 161 16.54 41.34 31.45
N LYS A 162 15.66 41.32 32.45
CA LYS A 162 15.01 40.10 32.92
C LYS A 162 14.05 39.49 31.89
N ILE A 163 13.35 40.29 31.08
CA ILE A 163 12.58 39.77 29.93
C ILE A 163 13.50 39.20 28.84
N LEU A 164 14.66 39.82 28.56
CA LEU A 164 15.64 39.28 27.60
C LEU A 164 16.18 37.89 28.00
N ASN A 165 16.22 37.54 29.29
CA ASN A 165 16.53 36.17 29.72
C ASN A 165 15.54 35.13 29.16
N MET A 166 14.29 35.49 28.84
CA MET A 166 13.31 34.55 28.27
C MET A 166 13.72 34.03 26.88
N LEU A 167 14.72 34.65 26.23
CA LEU A 167 15.37 34.08 25.04
C LEU A 167 16.02 32.70 25.33
N ARG A 168 16.35 32.37 26.59
CA ARG A 168 16.78 31.01 27.00
C ARG A 168 15.73 29.95 26.64
N LEU A 169 14.44 30.28 26.56
CA LEU A 169 13.38 29.33 26.17
C LEU A 169 13.52 28.82 24.72
N TRP A 170 14.23 29.52 23.84
CA TRP A 170 14.54 29.02 22.48
C TRP A 170 15.16 27.61 22.49
N ARG A 171 15.95 27.31 23.54
CA ARG A 171 16.62 26.01 23.72
C ARG A 171 15.64 24.82 23.73
N LEU A 172 14.35 25.04 24.04
CA LEU A 172 13.28 24.03 23.97
C LEU A 172 13.10 23.40 22.58
N HIS A 173 13.57 24.04 21.50
CA HIS A 173 13.64 23.42 20.18
C HIS A 173 14.34 22.04 20.21
N ARG A 174 15.35 21.87 21.09
CA ARG A 174 16.07 20.60 21.28
C ARG A 174 15.18 19.49 21.84
N VAL A 175 14.24 19.82 22.73
CA VAL A 175 13.24 18.87 23.26
C VAL A 175 12.20 18.52 22.18
N SER A 176 11.78 19.50 21.37
CA SER A 176 10.91 19.23 20.21
C SER A 176 11.57 18.28 19.20
N SER A 177 12.86 18.50 18.92
CA SER A 177 13.67 17.63 18.06
C SER A 177 13.87 16.22 18.64
N LEU A 178 14.01 16.08 19.97
CA LEU A 178 13.99 14.77 20.63
C LEU A 178 12.66 14.05 20.37
N PHE A 179 11.52 14.67 20.64
CA PHE A 179 10.21 14.04 20.40
C PHE A 179 10.03 13.65 18.92
N ALA A 180 10.44 14.51 17.98
CA ALA A 180 10.40 14.22 16.54
C ALA A 180 11.40 13.12 16.08
N ARG A 181 12.33 12.69 16.94
CA ARG A 181 13.20 11.51 16.78
C ARG A 181 12.58 10.28 17.44
N LEU A 182 12.08 10.40 18.68
CA LEU A 182 11.42 9.30 19.42
C LEU A 182 10.15 8.81 18.72
N GLU A 183 9.36 9.71 18.14
CA GLU A 183 8.16 9.38 17.33
C GLU A 183 8.48 8.54 16.07
N LYS A 184 9.76 8.38 15.72
CA LYS A 184 10.26 7.64 14.55
C LYS A 184 11.18 6.47 14.91
N ASP A 185 11.51 6.29 16.19
CA ASP A 185 12.38 5.21 16.65
C ASP A 185 11.52 4.00 17.02
N ILE A 186 11.60 2.95 16.20
CA ILE A 186 10.81 1.71 16.31
C ILE A 186 10.92 0.99 17.67
N ARG A 187 11.89 1.37 18.51
CA ARG A 187 12.08 0.81 19.86
C ARG A 187 11.18 1.46 20.91
N PHE A 188 10.57 2.62 20.62
CA PHE A 188 9.69 3.33 21.53
C PHE A 188 8.23 3.19 21.09
N ASN A 189 7.33 3.04 22.06
CA ASN A 189 5.91 3.00 21.77
C ASN A 189 5.41 4.41 21.41
N TYR A 190 4.92 4.55 20.19
CA TYR A 190 4.36 5.80 19.63
C TYR A 190 3.26 6.41 20.50
N PHE A 191 2.36 5.60 21.07
CA PHE A 191 1.28 6.07 21.95
C PHE A 191 1.85 6.79 23.18
N TRP A 192 2.73 6.12 23.93
CA TRP A 192 3.33 6.70 25.14
C TRP A 192 4.21 7.91 24.84
N THR A 193 4.91 7.90 23.70
CA THR A 193 5.73 9.02 23.25
C THR A 193 4.88 10.27 22.97
N ARG A 194 3.76 10.12 22.25
CA ARG A 194 2.85 11.23 21.94
C ARG A 194 2.11 11.72 23.19
N CYS A 195 1.65 10.82 24.07
CA CYS A 195 1.05 11.19 25.36
C CYS A 195 2.04 11.97 26.26
N SER A 196 3.29 11.52 26.36
CA SER A 196 4.34 12.20 27.13
C SER A 196 4.62 13.63 26.62
N LYS A 197 4.65 13.81 25.28
CA LYS A 197 4.79 15.10 24.62
C LYS A 197 3.66 16.07 24.96
N LEU A 198 2.41 15.60 24.90
CA LEU A 198 1.22 16.38 25.24
C LEU A 198 1.23 16.82 26.71
N ILE A 199 1.46 15.88 27.63
CA ILE A 199 1.55 16.16 29.08
C ILE A 199 2.67 17.18 29.36
N SER A 200 3.83 17.06 28.71
CA SER A 200 4.96 17.98 28.88
C SER A 200 4.60 19.41 28.45
N VAL A 201 3.88 19.57 27.33
CA VAL A 201 3.40 20.88 26.86
C VAL A 201 2.36 21.46 27.83
N THR A 202 1.41 20.65 28.30
CA THR A 202 0.38 21.06 29.27
C THR A 202 1.00 21.56 30.58
N LEU A 203 1.92 20.79 31.18
CA LEU A 203 2.60 21.16 32.42
C LEU A 203 3.45 22.43 32.27
N PHE A 204 4.14 22.58 31.14
CA PHE A 204 4.93 23.79 30.86
C PHE A 204 4.04 25.04 30.67
N ALA A 205 2.86 24.89 30.07
CA ALA A 205 1.89 25.98 29.92
C ALA A 205 1.34 26.45 31.29
N VAL A 206 0.96 25.52 32.18
CA VAL A 206 0.50 25.82 33.55
C VAL A 206 1.61 26.52 34.34
N HIS A 207 2.84 25.99 34.29
CA HIS A 207 3.97 26.59 34.99
C HIS A 207 4.26 28.01 34.51
N CYS A 208 4.29 28.24 33.19
CA CYS A 208 4.50 29.58 32.63
C CYS A 208 3.37 30.55 33.01
N ALA A 209 2.10 30.16 32.83
CA ALA A 209 0.97 31.05 33.10
C ALA A 209 0.83 31.40 34.60
N GLY A 210 1.01 30.42 35.50
CA GLY A 210 1.05 30.67 36.94
C GLY A 210 2.19 31.62 37.33
N CYS A 211 3.40 31.43 36.78
CA CYS A 211 4.52 32.35 37.00
C CYS A 211 4.21 33.76 36.48
N PHE A 212 3.66 33.91 35.27
CA PHE A 212 3.33 35.22 34.71
C PHE A 212 2.22 35.93 35.50
N ASN A 213 1.16 35.25 35.95
CA ASN A 213 0.11 35.90 36.73
C ASN A 213 0.57 36.29 38.14
N TYR A 214 1.41 35.47 38.78
CA TYR A 214 2.08 35.88 40.02
C TYR A 214 2.99 37.11 39.80
N MET A 215 3.73 37.16 38.69
CA MET A 215 4.55 38.33 38.33
C MET A 215 3.71 39.60 38.13
N ILE A 216 2.53 39.49 37.50
CA ILE A 216 1.62 40.63 37.30
C ILE A 216 1.14 41.17 38.66
N ALA A 217 0.64 40.31 39.53
CA ALA A 217 0.19 40.69 40.88
C ALA A 217 1.34 41.24 41.76
N ASP A 218 2.51 40.59 41.80
CA ASP A 218 3.64 41.05 42.61
C ASP A 218 4.21 42.41 42.13
N ARG A 219 4.03 42.75 40.84
CA ARG A 219 4.43 44.05 40.28
C ARG A 219 3.31 45.10 40.27
N TYR A 220 2.10 44.76 40.72
CA TYR A 220 1.01 45.73 40.84
C TYR A 220 1.22 46.68 42.04
N PRO A 221 0.86 47.98 41.95
CA PRO A 221 1.07 48.92 43.06
C PRO A 221 0.27 48.57 44.32
N ASP A 222 -1.04 48.36 44.16
CA ASP A 222 -1.99 48.13 45.27
C ASP A 222 -2.10 46.62 45.54
N PRO A 223 -1.51 46.06 46.60
CA PRO A 223 -1.36 44.60 46.72
C PRO A 223 -2.71 43.88 46.83
N GLU A 224 -3.63 44.48 47.57
CA GLU A 224 -4.98 43.97 47.85
C GLU A 224 -5.87 43.90 46.60
N ARG A 225 -5.55 44.66 45.54
CA ARG A 225 -6.31 44.70 44.28
C ARG A 225 -5.72 43.78 43.22
N THR A 226 -5.44 42.55 43.62
CA THR A 226 -4.88 41.48 42.79
C THR A 226 -5.54 40.15 43.12
N TRP A 227 -5.60 39.24 42.15
CA TRP A 227 -6.22 37.90 42.27
C TRP A 227 -5.77 37.08 43.50
N ILE A 228 -4.55 37.30 43.98
CA ILE A 228 -3.98 36.65 45.18
C ILE A 228 -4.12 37.54 46.43
N GLY A 229 -3.99 38.86 46.30
CA GLY A 229 -3.98 39.80 47.41
C GLY A 229 -5.36 40.07 48.02
N ALA A 230 -6.43 39.91 47.25
CA ALA A 230 -7.80 40.01 47.76
C ALA A 230 -8.12 38.88 48.78
N VAL A 231 -7.52 37.70 48.59
CA VAL A 231 -7.66 36.54 49.50
C VAL A 231 -6.56 36.49 50.55
N MET A 232 -5.34 36.90 50.20
CA MET A 232 -4.16 36.91 51.08
C MET A 232 -3.43 38.25 51.02
N PRO A 233 -3.86 39.30 51.76
CA PRO A 233 -3.25 40.63 51.72
C PRO A 233 -1.73 40.65 51.96
N THR A 234 -1.23 39.71 52.77
CA THR A 234 0.20 39.54 53.12
C THR A 234 0.96 38.56 52.23
N PHE A 235 0.46 38.21 51.03
CA PHE A 235 1.07 37.19 50.16
C PHE A 235 2.56 37.42 49.84
N ARG A 236 3.04 38.68 49.81
CA ARG A 236 4.45 39.00 49.54
C ARG A 236 5.41 38.48 50.62
N SER A 237 4.97 38.36 51.87
CA SER A 237 5.74 37.81 53.00
C SER A 237 5.60 36.28 53.16
N GLU A 238 4.66 35.64 52.46
CA GLU A 238 4.44 34.20 52.53
C GLU A 238 5.63 33.37 52.02
N SER A 239 5.67 32.09 52.36
CA SER A 239 6.71 31.20 51.84
C SER A 239 6.67 31.12 50.31
N LEU A 240 7.84 30.92 49.67
CA LEU A 240 7.91 30.73 48.22
C LEU A 240 7.08 29.51 47.77
N TRP A 241 6.99 28.49 48.61
CA TRP A 241 6.17 27.30 48.37
C TRP A 241 4.68 27.65 48.36
N THR A 242 4.19 28.38 49.36
CA THR A 242 2.78 28.86 49.44
C THR A 242 2.42 29.58 48.15
N ARG A 243 3.18 30.62 47.79
CA ARG A 243 2.91 31.47 46.62
C ARG A 243 2.95 30.70 45.30
N TYR A 244 3.93 29.81 45.13
CA TYR A 244 4.08 29.02 43.90
C TYR A 244 2.95 28.00 43.74
N VAL A 245 2.58 27.29 44.82
CA VAL A 245 1.46 26.34 44.79
C VAL A 245 0.13 27.06 44.51
N THR A 246 -0.14 28.21 45.13
CA THR A 246 -1.34 29.02 44.84
C THR A 246 -1.37 29.49 43.38
N ALA A 247 -0.24 29.91 42.81
CA ALA A 247 -0.15 30.33 41.41
C ALA A 247 -0.33 29.18 40.41
N LEU A 248 0.20 27.98 40.71
CA LEU A 248 -0.07 26.78 39.92
C LEU A 248 -1.54 26.34 40.04
N TYR A 249 -2.14 26.43 41.23
CA TYR A 249 -3.54 26.09 41.49
C TYR A 249 -4.52 26.98 40.71
N TRP A 250 -4.30 28.30 40.70
CA TRP A 250 -5.04 29.23 39.85
C TRP A 250 -4.90 28.89 38.36
N SER A 251 -3.66 28.60 37.91
CA SER A 251 -3.38 28.33 36.50
C SER A 251 -3.98 27.00 36.03
N ILE A 252 -3.91 25.92 36.83
CA ILE A 252 -4.50 24.64 36.45
C ILE A 252 -6.03 24.70 36.44
N THR A 253 -6.67 25.31 37.44
CA THR A 253 -8.14 25.40 37.51
C THR A 253 -8.75 26.25 36.40
N THR A 254 -8.00 27.25 35.91
CA THR A 254 -8.36 28.04 34.71
C THR A 254 -8.09 27.27 33.42
N LEU A 255 -7.01 26.46 33.34
CA LEU A 255 -6.73 25.61 32.16
C LEU A 255 -7.74 24.46 32.01
N THR A 256 -8.10 23.79 33.11
CA THR A 256 -9.09 22.70 33.11
C THR A 256 -10.53 23.21 33.07
N THR A 257 -10.73 24.51 32.83
CA THR A 257 -12.04 25.18 32.74
C THR A 257 -12.95 24.88 33.95
N THR A 258 -12.35 24.73 35.13
CA THR A 258 -13.04 24.36 36.38
C THR A 258 -13.50 25.60 37.15
N GLY A 259 -12.67 26.65 37.19
CA GLY A 259 -13.07 28.01 37.56
C GLY A 259 -13.91 28.14 38.84
N TYR A 260 -13.38 27.72 40.00
CA TYR A 260 -14.11 27.79 41.27
C TYR A 260 -14.51 29.21 41.72
N GLY A 261 -13.85 30.25 41.18
CA GLY A 261 -14.14 31.67 41.48
C GLY A 261 -13.49 32.20 42.76
N ASP A 262 -12.80 31.34 43.50
CA ASP A 262 -12.00 31.66 44.69
C ASP A 262 -10.80 32.57 44.39
N LEU A 263 -10.24 32.47 43.18
CA LEU A 263 -9.12 33.28 42.70
C LEU A 263 -9.45 33.84 41.31
N HIS A 264 -9.69 35.14 41.21
CA HIS A 264 -10.11 35.82 39.97
C HIS A 264 -9.49 37.22 39.84
N ALA A 265 -9.37 37.73 38.61
CA ALA A 265 -8.74 39.02 38.33
C ALA A 265 -9.51 40.22 38.92
N GLU A 266 -8.81 41.02 39.75
CA GLU A 266 -9.37 42.21 40.44
C GLU A 266 -8.96 43.55 39.79
N ASN A 267 -8.00 43.51 38.84
CA ASN A 267 -7.55 44.69 38.11
C ASN A 267 -7.55 44.47 36.58
N PRO A 268 -7.68 45.55 35.77
CA PRO A 268 -7.79 45.42 34.31
C PRO A 268 -6.58 44.80 33.60
N ARG A 269 -5.42 44.68 34.27
CA ARG A 269 -4.22 44.06 33.68
C ARG A 269 -4.28 42.54 33.80
N GLU A 270 -4.71 42.04 34.97
CA GLU A 270 -5.04 40.64 35.19
C GLU A 270 -6.20 40.22 34.29
N MET A 271 -7.28 41.01 34.21
CA MET A 271 -8.42 40.70 33.33
C MET A 271 -8.01 40.54 31.86
N LEU A 272 -7.10 41.39 31.36
CA LEU A 272 -6.59 41.28 29.99
C LEU A 272 -5.70 40.04 29.78
N PHE A 273 -4.86 39.71 30.77
CA PHE A 273 -4.06 38.48 30.75
C PHE A 273 -4.95 37.23 30.76
N ASP A 274 -5.98 37.21 31.60
CA ASP A 274 -6.93 36.10 31.74
C ASP A 274 -7.75 35.90 30.47
N ILE A 275 -8.18 36.97 29.78
CA ILE A 275 -8.83 36.88 28.46
C ILE A 275 -7.90 36.19 27.44
N CYS A 276 -6.63 36.61 27.37
CA CYS A 276 -5.64 35.97 26.49
C CYS A 276 -5.36 34.51 26.89
N TYR A 277 -5.30 34.21 28.18
CA TYR A 277 -5.02 32.87 28.69
C TYR A 277 -6.21 31.92 28.46
N MET A 278 -7.45 32.34 28.68
CA MET A 278 -8.65 31.56 28.38
C MET A 278 -8.78 31.24 26.89
N LEU A 279 -8.47 32.19 25.99
CA LEU A 279 -8.42 31.96 24.56
C LEU A 279 -7.35 30.93 24.16
N PHE A 280 -6.17 30.99 24.79
CA PHE A 280 -5.12 29.98 24.62
C PHE A 280 -5.55 28.61 25.15
N ASN A 281 -6.20 28.55 26.32
CA ASN A 281 -6.67 27.32 26.95
C ASN A 281 -7.74 26.60 26.10
N LEU A 282 -8.64 27.35 25.47
CA LEU A 282 -9.62 26.82 24.51
C LEU A 282 -8.92 26.11 23.35
N GLY A 283 -7.91 26.74 22.74
CA GLY A 283 -7.11 26.16 21.67
C GLY A 283 -6.28 24.95 22.10
N LEU A 284 -5.64 25.02 23.27
CA LEU A 284 -4.84 23.92 23.83
C LEU A 284 -5.71 22.70 24.17
N THR A 285 -6.86 22.90 24.80
CA THR A 285 -7.80 21.81 25.13
C THR A 285 -8.38 21.17 23.87
N ALA A 286 -8.75 21.95 22.84
CA ALA A 286 -9.17 21.41 21.54
C ALA A 286 -8.05 20.58 20.88
N TYR A 287 -6.80 21.04 20.93
CA TYR A 287 -5.64 20.30 20.43
C TYR A 287 -5.40 19.00 21.21
N LEU A 288 -5.50 19.02 22.54
CA LEU A 288 -5.35 17.83 23.39
C LEU A 288 -6.41 16.77 23.05
N ILE A 289 -7.69 17.18 22.96
CA ILE A 289 -8.80 16.29 22.60
C ILE A 289 -8.57 15.69 21.20
N GLY A 290 -8.27 16.50 20.18
CA GLY A 290 -8.04 16.02 18.82
C GLY A 290 -6.88 15.01 18.72
N ASN A 291 -5.81 15.20 19.49
CA ASN A 291 -4.71 14.25 19.55
C ASN A 291 -5.09 12.93 20.26
N MET A 292 -5.83 13.01 21.37
CA MET A 292 -6.27 11.81 22.08
C MET A 292 -7.27 11.00 21.26
N THR A 293 -8.22 11.64 20.58
CA THR A 293 -9.15 10.98 19.65
C THR A 293 -8.40 10.25 18.52
N ASN A 294 -7.39 10.88 17.91
CA ASN A 294 -6.57 10.23 16.89
C ASN A 294 -5.85 8.97 17.43
N LEU A 295 -5.27 9.04 18.63
CA LEU A 295 -4.63 7.90 19.29
C LEU A 295 -5.61 6.77 19.63
N VAL A 296 -6.81 7.11 20.12
CA VAL A 296 -7.86 6.12 20.43
C VAL A 296 -8.34 5.40 19.17
N VAL A 297 -8.65 6.14 18.10
CA VAL A 297 -9.11 5.56 16.81
C VAL A 297 -8.07 4.58 16.23
N HIS A 298 -6.78 4.95 16.24
CA HIS A 298 -5.72 4.03 15.82
C HIS A 298 -5.57 2.82 16.75
N GLY A 299 -5.79 3.00 18.06
CA GLY A 299 -5.76 1.90 19.03
C GLY A 299 -6.92 0.90 18.89
N THR A 300 -8.11 1.35 18.47
CA THR A 300 -9.30 0.49 18.33
C THR A 300 -9.54 -0.06 16.94
N SER A 301 -8.94 0.53 15.89
CA SER A 301 -9.23 0.23 14.48
C SER A 301 -9.28 -1.27 14.14
N ARG A 302 -8.32 -2.08 14.60
CA ARG A 302 -8.33 -3.54 14.31
C ARG A 302 -9.61 -4.24 14.82
N THR A 303 -10.06 -3.88 16.02
CA THR A 303 -11.28 -4.46 16.63
C THR A 303 -12.55 -3.88 16.01
N GLN A 304 -12.48 -2.65 15.51
CA GLN A 304 -13.57 -2.02 14.75
C GLN A 304 -13.76 -2.71 13.40
N ASN A 305 -12.72 -2.79 12.55
CA ASN A 305 -12.79 -3.42 11.23
C ASN A 305 -13.35 -4.86 11.28
N PHE A 306 -13.00 -5.63 12.32
CA PHE A 306 -13.56 -6.96 12.58
C PHE A 306 -15.06 -6.94 12.89
N ARG A 307 -15.51 -6.02 13.76
CA ARG A 307 -16.94 -5.87 14.08
C ARG A 307 -17.73 -5.41 12.86
N ASP A 308 -17.19 -4.49 12.08
CA ASP A 308 -17.82 -3.98 10.86
C ASP A 308 -17.99 -5.13 9.83
N SER A 309 -16.95 -5.98 9.68
CA SER A 309 -17.00 -7.17 8.82
C SER A 309 -18.02 -8.21 9.29
N ILE A 310 -18.09 -8.48 10.60
CA ILE A 310 -19.11 -9.36 11.22
C ILE A 310 -20.53 -8.78 11.03
N GLN A 311 -20.70 -7.47 11.13
CA GLN A 311 -21.97 -6.79 10.92
C GLN A 311 -22.42 -6.93 9.47
N SER A 312 -21.58 -6.57 8.49
CA SER A 312 -21.89 -6.71 7.06
C SER A 312 -22.18 -8.16 6.66
N ALA A 313 -21.46 -9.14 7.22
CA ALA A 313 -21.75 -10.56 7.00
C ALA A 313 -23.12 -10.96 7.58
N SER A 314 -23.48 -10.49 8.77
CA SER A 314 -24.80 -10.74 9.37
C SER A 314 -25.94 -10.06 8.60
N GLU A 315 -25.72 -8.85 8.10
CA GLU A 315 -26.67 -8.12 7.24
C GLU A 315 -26.87 -8.81 5.89
N PHE A 316 -25.79 -9.29 5.26
CA PHE A 316 -25.84 -10.10 4.05
C PHE A 316 -26.65 -11.39 4.26
N ALA A 317 -26.43 -12.09 5.38
CA ALA A 317 -27.21 -13.29 5.71
C ALA A 317 -28.69 -13.00 5.93
N ALA A 318 -29.02 -11.90 6.62
CA ALA A 318 -30.40 -11.48 6.86
C ALA A 318 -31.12 -11.05 5.57
N ARG A 319 -30.47 -10.23 4.74
CA ARG A 319 -31.02 -9.72 3.47
C ARG A 319 -31.35 -10.84 2.48
N ASN A 320 -30.52 -11.88 2.44
CA ASN A 320 -30.69 -13.05 1.57
C ASN A 320 -31.44 -14.21 2.26
N GLN A 321 -31.99 -14.00 3.46
CA GLN A 321 -32.75 -14.99 4.23
C GLN A 321 -32.02 -16.34 4.40
N LEU A 322 -30.69 -16.30 4.59
CA LEU A 322 -29.87 -17.50 4.66
C LEU A 322 -30.24 -18.36 5.89
N PRO A 323 -30.32 -19.70 5.75
CA PRO A 323 -30.53 -20.59 6.89
C PRO A 323 -29.52 -20.34 8.01
N GLU A 324 -30.00 -20.32 9.25
CA GLU A 324 -29.20 -19.97 10.45
C GLU A 324 -27.91 -20.81 10.57
N LYS A 325 -27.93 -22.08 10.11
CA LYS A 325 -26.74 -22.93 10.01
C LYS A 325 -25.62 -22.30 9.15
N ILE A 326 -25.96 -21.80 7.96
CA ILE A 326 -25.00 -21.19 7.02
C ILE A 326 -24.49 -19.85 7.59
N LYS A 327 -25.39 -19.05 8.16
CA LYS A 327 -25.03 -17.81 8.87
C LYS A 327 -24.04 -18.08 10.02
N GLN A 328 -24.29 -19.10 10.84
CA GLN A 328 -23.39 -19.49 11.92
C GLN A 328 -22.04 -20.01 11.41
N GLN A 329 -22.03 -20.81 10.33
CA GLN A 329 -20.77 -21.24 9.67
C GLN A 329 -19.96 -20.02 9.22
N MET A 330 -20.56 -19.09 8.48
CA MET A 330 -19.91 -17.87 7.98
C MET A 330 -19.37 -17.00 9.13
N LEU A 331 -20.19 -16.67 10.14
CA LEU A 331 -19.76 -15.87 11.29
C LEU A 331 -18.68 -16.57 12.12
N SER A 332 -18.70 -17.91 12.18
CA SER A 332 -17.64 -18.68 12.84
C SER A 332 -16.33 -18.60 12.07
N HIS A 333 -16.34 -18.67 10.73
CA HIS A 333 -15.15 -18.48 9.89
C HIS A 333 -14.57 -17.07 10.06
N PHE A 334 -15.34 -15.99 9.98
CA PHE A 334 -14.83 -14.62 10.25
C PHE A 334 -14.22 -14.47 11.66
N CYS A 335 -14.84 -15.06 12.69
CA CYS A 335 -14.32 -15.06 14.06
C CYS A 335 -13.03 -15.89 14.22
N LEU A 336 -12.85 -16.91 13.38
CA LEU A 336 -11.69 -17.79 13.35
C LEU A 336 -10.54 -17.12 12.58
N GLN A 337 -10.83 -16.59 11.39
CA GLN A 337 -9.96 -15.78 10.54
C GLN A 337 -9.36 -14.61 11.32
N PHE A 338 -10.15 -13.83 12.06
CA PHE A 338 -9.64 -12.72 12.89
C PHE A 338 -8.64 -13.16 13.97
N LYS A 339 -8.78 -14.38 14.50
CA LYS A 339 -7.82 -14.93 15.48
C LYS A 339 -6.52 -15.40 14.82
N THR A 340 -6.58 -15.81 13.55
CA THR A 340 -5.43 -16.30 12.78
C THR A 340 -4.84 -15.25 11.84
N GLU A 341 -5.46 -14.07 11.68
CA GLU A 341 -5.03 -12.98 10.80
C GLU A 341 -3.60 -12.53 11.11
N GLY A 342 -3.24 -12.43 12.40
CA GLY A 342 -1.87 -12.12 12.85
C GLY A 342 -0.83 -13.21 12.55
N LEU A 343 -1.24 -14.38 12.06
CA LEU A 343 -0.36 -15.44 11.57
C LEU A 343 -0.18 -15.37 10.05
N ASN A 344 -1.15 -14.84 9.29
CA ASN A 344 -1.02 -14.71 7.84
C ASN A 344 -0.06 -13.56 7.46
N GLN A 345 1.22 -13.89 7.40
CA GLN A 345 2.30 -12.96 7.12
C GLN A 345 2.54 -12.71 5.61
N GLN A 346 1.74 -13.26 4.69
CA GLN A 346 1.92 -13.01 3.24
C GLN A 346 1.92 -11.52 2.90
N ALA A 347 1.05 -10.71 3.52
CA ALA A 347 1.03 -9.26 3.32
C ALA A 347 2.37 -8.61 3.72
N MET A 348 2.92 -8.98 4.87
CA MET A 348 4.22 -8.49 5.35
C MET A 348 5.38 -8.96 4.46
N LEU A 349 5.37 -10.21 4.02
CA LEU A 349 6.38 -10.78 3.12
C LEU A 349 6.34 -10.14 1.72
N ASN A 350 5.17 -9.74 1.24
CA ASN A 350 5.00 -9.06 -0.05
C ASN A 350 5.45 -7.59 -0.03
N CYS A 351 5.57 -6.97 1.15
CA CYS A 351 6.26 -5.67 1.30
C CYS A 351 7.80 -5.78 1.20
N LEU A 352 8.38 -6.99 1.24
CA LEU A 352 9.83 -7.19 1.15
C LEU A 352 10.29 -7.35 -0.31
N PRO A 353 11.44 -6.76 -0.70
CA PRO A 353 12.07 -7.01 -2.00
C PRO A 353 12.31 -8.50 -2.26
N LYS A 354 12.16 -8.98 -3.53
CA LYS A 354 12.24 -10.42 -3.88
C LYS A 354 13.47 -11.10 -3.27
N GLY A 355 14.66 -10.50 -3.33
CA GLY A 355 15.88 -11.09 -2.77
C GLY A 355 15.83 -11.36 -1.25
N ILE A 356 15.19 -10.49 -0.46
CA ILE A 356 15.02 -10.69 0.99
C ILE A 356 13.95 -11.78 1.23
N ARG A 357 12.80 -11.68 0.55
CA ARG A 357 11.72 -12.68 0.66
C ARG A 357 12.20 -14.08 0.28
N SER A 358 12.97 -14.20 -0.80
CA SER A 358 13.58 -15.45 -1.25
C SER A 358 14.64 -15.98 -0.29
N SER A 359 15.46 -15.11 0.34
CA SER A 359 16.41 -15.55 1.37
C SER A 359 15.68 -16.08 2.62
N ILE A 360 14.58 -15.46 3.02
CA ILE A 360 13.71 -15.97 4.11
C ILE A 360 13.11 -17.32 3.72
N ALA A 361 12.52 -17.44 2.52
CA ALA A 361 11.94 -18.69 2.04
C ALA A 361 12.98 -19.83 1.99
N TYR A 362 14.20 -19.55 1.51
CA TYR A 362 15.29 -20.53 1.46
C TYR A 362 15.64 -21.07 2.85
N ASN A 363 15.80 -20.18 3.84
CA ASN A 363 16.16 -20.58 5.20
C ASN A 363 15.02 -21.28 5.97
N LEU A 364 13.75 -21.08 5.60
CA LEU A 364 12.60 -21.69 6.26
C LEU A 364 12.12 -22.99 5.60
N PHE A 365 12.13 -23.08 4.27
CA PHE A 365 11.35 -24.08 3.53
C PHE A 365 12.18 -25.05 2.67
N PHE A 366 13.47 -24.78 2.44
CA PHE A 366 14.32 -25.67 1.63
C PHE A 366 14.38 -27.10 2.19
N THR A 367 14.63 -27.25 3.50
CA THR A 367 14.70 -28.55 4.17
C THR A 367 13.38 -29.31 4.12
N ILE A 368 12.25 -28.61 4.22
CA ILE A 368 10.90 -29.19 4.20
C ILE A 368 10.61 -29.76 2.81
N LEU A 369 10.86 -28.97 1.75
CA LEU A 369 10.66 -29.44 0.38
C LEU A 369 11.64 -30.53 -0.03
N GLN A 370 12.85 -30.58 0.54
CA GLN A 370 13.79 -31.70 0.34
C GLN A 370 13.34 -33.01 1.03
N GLN A 371 12.54 -32.91 2.11
CA GLN A 371 12.00 -34.06 2.84
C GLN A 371 10.66 -34.55 2.28
N ALA A 372 9.89 -33.69 1.60
CA ALA A 372 8.62 -34.08 1.00
C ALA A 372 8.82 -35.09 -0.15
N TYR A 373 8.08 -36.21 -0.11
CA TYR A 373 8.35 -37.42 -0.90
C TYR A 373 8.48 -37.17 -2.42
N LEU A 374 7.73 -36.19 -2.97
CA LEU A 374 7.71 -35.88 -4.39
C LEU A 374 9.09 -35.43 -4.91
N PHE A 375 9.89 -34.79 -4.07
CA PHE A 375 11.21 -34.24 -4.40
C PHE A 375 12.37 -35.10 -3.89
N HIS A 376 12.13 -36.32 -3.39
CA HIS A 376 13.21 -37.23 -3.03
C HIS A 376 14.09 -37.57 -4.25
N GLY A 377 15.41 -37.38 -4.10
CA GLY A 377 16.38 -37.60 -5.18
C GLY A 377 16.49 -36.47 -6.21
N VAL A 378 15.63 -35.46 -6.16
CA VAL A 378 15.69 -34.27 -7.02
C VAL A 378 16.86 -33.36 -6.62
N SER A 379 17.45 -32.66 -7.59
CA SER A 379 18.63 -31.83 -7.38
C SER A 379 18.37 -30.65 -6.44
N ASN A 380 19.39 -30.31 -5.64
CA ASN A 380 19.34 -29.12 -4.78
C ASN A 380 19.17 -27.81 -5.57
N ASN A 381 19.51 -27.78 -6.87
CA ASN A 381 19.31 -26.60 -7.72
C ASN A 381 17.81 -26.39 -8.01
N PHE A 382 17.11 -27.46 -8.43
CA PHE A 382 15.66 -27.45 -8.65
C PHE A 382 14.90 -27.01 -7.39
N ILE A 383 15.24 -27.60 -6.24
CA ILE A 383 14.60 -27.25 -4.96
C ILE A 383 14.92 -25.81 -4.57
N ALA A 384 16.18 -25.36 -4.72
CA ALA A 384 16.56 -23.99 -4.41
C ALA A 384 15.84 -22.96 -5.29
N GLU A 385 15.58 -23.28 -6.56
CA GLU A 385 14.81 -22.44 -7.47
C GLU A 385 13.32 -22.42 -7.10
N LEU A 386 12.72 -23.59 -6.86
CA LEU A 386 11.31 -23.73 -6.50
C LEU A 386 10.96 -22.93 -5.24
N VAL A 387 11.80 -23.02 -4.20
CA VAL A 387 11.63 -22.31 -2.92
C VAL A 387 11.54 -20.78 -3.10
N MET A 388 12.08 -20.20 -4.18
CA MET A 388 12.06 -18.75 -4.43
C MET A 388 10.66 -18.18 -4.70
N ASP A 389 9.73 -19.03 -5.20
CA ASP A 389 8.39 -18.66 -5.64
C ASP A 389 7.26 -19.38 -4.87
N VAL A 390 7.61 -20.20 -3.88
CA VAL A 390 6.72 -20.86 -2.89
C VAL A 390 6.17 -19.83 -1.90
N GLN A 391 4.93 -20.04 -1.45
CA GLN A 391 4.25 -19.17 -0.49
C GLN A 391 3.76 -19.96 0.72
N ALA A 392 3.95 -19.43 1.94
CA ALA A 392 3.37 -20.00 3.15
C ALA A 392 2.00 -19.40 3.41
N GLU A 393 0.99 -20.25 3.54
CA GLU A 393 -0.41 -19.91 3.78
C GLU A 393 -0.88 -20.57 5.08
N TYR A 394 -1.73 -19.89 5.85
CA TYR A 394 -2.24 -20.36 7.14
C TYR A 394 -3.75 -20.57 7.07
N PHE A 395 -4.16 -21.84 7.07
CA PHE A 395 -5.57 -22.22 7.02
C PHE A 395 -6.08 -22.59 8.43
N PRO A 396 -7.15 -21.96 8.91
CA PRO A 396 -7.76 -22.30 10.19
C PRO A 396 -8.50 -23.65 10.12
N PRO A 397 -8.91 -24.26 11.25
CA PRO A 397 -9.59 -25.57 11.26
C PRO A 397 -11.00 -25.53 10.65
N LYS A 398 -11.37 -26.62 9.97
CA LYS A 398 -12.64 -26.85 9.25
C LYS A 398 -12.83 -25.99 7.99
N GLU A 399 -11.74 -25.65 7.33
CA GLU A 399 -11.71 -24.92 6.06
C GLU A 399 -11.44 -25.89 4.91
N ASP A 400 -12.20 -25.76 3.82
CA ASP A 400 -12.03 -26.54 2.59
C ASP A 400 -11.06 -25.80 1.66
N ILE A 401 -9.85 -26.34 1.53
CA ILE A 401 -8.72 -25.75 0.77
C ILE A 401 -8.82 -26.06 -0.73
N MET A 402 -9.46 -27.18 -1.06
CA MET A 402 -9.78 -27.66 -2.41
C MET A 402 -11.10 -28.43 -2.35
N LEU A 403 -11.87 -28.41 -3.43
CA LEU A 403 -13.10 -29.17 -3.58
C LEU A 403 -12.94 -30.37 -4.54
N GLN A 404 -13.65 -31.46 -4.27
CA GLN A 404 -13.71 -32.59 -5.20
C GLN A 404 -14.33 -32.18 -6.54
N ASN A 405 -13.69 -32.60 -7.64
CA ASN A 405 -13.98 -32.20 -9.02
C ASN A 405 -13.67 -30.72 -9.36
N GLU A 406 -12.98 -29.99 -8.48
CA GLU A 406 -12.37 -28.71 -8.85
C GLU A 406 -11.31 -28.89 -9.94
N GLY A 407 -11.00 -27.83 -10.70
CA GLY A 407 -9.97 -27.85 -11.73
C GLY A 407 -8.55 -28.12 -11.20
N ALA A 408 -7.56 -28.16 -12.10
CA ALA A 408 -6.18 -28.47 -11.77
C ALA A 408 -5.50 -27.33 -10.95
N ALA A 409 -5.73 -27.36 -9.64
CA ALA A 409 -5.23 -26.40 -8.65
C ALA A 409 -3.72 -26.52 -8.39
N ASP A 410 -3.22 -25.63 -7.51
CA ASP A 410 -1.83 -25.63 -7.01
C ASP A 410 -1.55 -26.82 -6.08
N ILE A 411 -0.28 -27.08 -5.74
CA ILE A 411 0.12 -28.18 -4.84
C ILE A 411 0.39 -27.61 -3.44
N TYR A 412 0.00 -28.33 -2.38
CA TYR A 412 0.29 -27.95 -1.00
C TYR A 412 1.14 -29.00 -0.28
N VAL A 413 2.12 -28.53 0.49
CA VAL A 413 2.92 -29.34 1.44
C VAL A 413 2.55 -28.92 2.86
N ILE A 414 2.30 -29.89 3.75
CA ILE A 414 1.93 -29.60 5.14
C ILE A 414 3.20 -29.36 5.96
N VAL A 415 3.36 -28.12 6.46
CA VAL A 415 4.44 -27.77 7.41
C VAL A 415 4.05 -28.10 8.83
N SER A 416 2.80 -27.82 9.19
CA SER A 416 2.23 -28.22 10.47
C SER A 416 0.71 -28.31 10.38
N GLY A 417 0.10 -29.17 11.20
CA GLY A 417 -1.34 -29.41 11.25
C GLY A 417 -1.80 -30.67 10.51
N VAL A 418 -3.11 -30.74 10.23
CA VAL A 418 -3.78 -31.95 9.74
C VAL A 418 -4.84 -31.58 8.71
N VAL A 419 -4.83 -32.27 7.57
CA VAL A 419 -5.84 -32.17 6.50
C VAL A 419 -6.47 -33.55 6.27
N ASN A 420 -7.79 -33.61 6.15
CA ASN A 420 -8.52 -34.81 5.74
C ASN A 420 -8.81 -34.73 4.24
N LEU A 421 -8.50 -35.80 3.51
CA LEU A 421 -8.97 -36.01 2.15
C LEU A 421 -10.36 -36.66 2.22
N ILE A 422 -11.36 -35.99 1.66
CA ILE A 422 -12.77 -36.37 1.74
C ILE A 422 -13.29 -36.67 0.33
N THR A 423 -13.94 -37.82 0.15
CA THR A 423 -14.70 -38.15 -1.06
C THR A 423 -16.20 -38.04 -0.77
N THR A 424 -16.98 -37.54 -1.74
CA THR A 424 -18.42 -37.32 -1.62
C THR A 424 -19.18 -38.31 -2.50
N ILE A 425 -19.47 -39.50 -1.96
CA ILE A 425 -20.12 -40.58 -2.71
C ILE A 425 -21.62 -40.56 -2.39
N ASN A 426 -22.45 -40.43 -3.42
CA ASN A 426 -23.92 -40.34 -3.31
C ASN A 426 -24.42 -39.28 -2.31
N GLY A 427 -23.68 -38.18 -2.14
CA GLY A 427 -23.99 -37.08 -1.22
C GLY A 427 -23.52 -37.28 0.23
N ASN A 428 -22.89 -38.42 0.56
CA ASN A 428 -22.24 -38.63 1.85
C ASN A 428 -20.75 -38.32 1.77
N GLU A 429 -20.27 -37.42 2.63
CA GLU A 429 -18.84 -37.21 2.86
C GLU A 429 -18.23 -38.41 3.60
N GLN A 430 -17.15 -38.99 3.06
CA GLN A 430 -16.33 -40.00 3.72
C GLN A 430 -14.87 -39.55 3.73
N VAL A 431 -14.20 -39.60 4.88
CA VAL A 431 -12.76 -39.37 4.98
C VAL A 431 -12.05 -40.59 4.40
N TYR A 432 -11.35 -40.39 3.28
CA TYR A 432 -10.55 -41.41 2.60
C TYR A 432 -9.18 -41.56 3.29
N GLU A 433 -8.52 -40.45 3.57
CA GLU A 433 -7.16 -40.41 4.11
C GLU A 433 -6.98 -39.18 5.01
N LYS A 434 -6.09 -39.29 6.00
CA LYS A 434 -5.72 -38.21 6.91
C LYS A 434 -4.24 -37.93 6.71
N VAL A 435 -3.92 -36.68 6.39
CA VAL A 435 -2.63 -36.22 5.88
C VAL A 435 -2.00 -35.30 6.93
N GLU A 436 -0.75 -35.55 7.29
CA GLU A 436 -0.09 -34.93 8.47
C GLU A 436 1.21 -34.19 8.10
N GLU A 437 2.02 -33.82 9.10
CA GLU A 437 3.18 -32.93 8.91
C GLU A 437 4.29 -33.59 8.06
N GLY A 438 4.68 -32.94 6.96
CA GLY A 438 5.63 -33.45 5.97
C GLY A 438 5.00 -34.06 4.70
N ASP A 439 3.71 -34.38 4.74
CA ASP A 439 2.97 -34.90 3.57
C ASP A 439 2.59 -33.80 2.56
N MET A 440 2.04 -34.22 1.41
CA MET A 440 1.55 -33.35 0.34
C MET A 440 0.18 -33.79 -0.17
N PHE A 441 -0.59 -32.81 -0.68
CA PHE A 441 -1.84 -33.04 -1.41
C PHE A 441 -2.02 -32.08 -2.59
N GLY A 442 -2.95 -32.41 -3.50
CA GLY A 442 -3.28 -31.65 -4.71
C GLY A 442 -2.38 -31.95 -5.92
N GLU A 443 -1.29 -32.68 -5.72
CA GLU A 443 -0.27 -33.01 -6.73
C GLU A 443 -0.81 -33.83 -7.91
N VAL A 444 -1.77 -34.71 -7.65
CA VAL A 444 -2.33 -35.59 -8.69
C VAL A 444 -3.17 -34.76 -9.69
N GLY A 445 -4.03 -33.86 -9.20
CA GLY A 445 -4.76 -32.91 -10.05
C GLY A 445 -3.83 -31.94 -10.77
N ALA A 446 -2.79 -31.45 -10.08
CA ALA A 446 -1.83 -30.52 -10.64
C ALA A 446 -0.98 -31.12 -11.78
N LEU A 447 -0.42 -32.33 -11.59
CA LEU A 447 0.58 -32.92 -12.48
C LEU A 447 -0.01 -33.85 -13.57
N CYS A 448 -1.17 -34.47 -13.34
CA CYS A 448 -1.79 -35.37 -14.33
C CYS A 448 -2.76 -34.64 -15.30
N ASP A 449 -3.02 -33.34 -15.08
CA ASP A 449 -4.10 -32.56 -15.70
C ASP A 449 -5.46 -33.24 -15.55
N ILE A 450 -5.90 -33.39 -14.30
CA ILE A 450 -7.19 -34.00 -13.94
C ILE A 450 -7.93 -33.15 -12.89
N PRO A 451 -9.26 -33.26 -12.76
CA PRO A 451 -10.00 -32.65 -11.64
C PRO A 451 -9.54 -33.23 -10.29
N GLN A 452 -9.61 -32.44 -9.21
CA GLN A 452 -9.14 -32.89 -7.91
C GLN A 452 -9.98 -34.07 -7.38
N PRO A 453 -9.35 -35.22 -7.00
CA PRO A 453 -10.07 -36.43 -6.63
C PRO A 453 -10.75 -36.37 -5.26
N PHE A 454 -10.37 -35.42 -4.39
CA PHE A 454 -10.84 -35.28 -3.02
C PHE A 454 -11.06 -33.81 -2.63
N THR A 455 -12.03 -33.54 -1.77
CA THR A 455 -12.13 -32.30 -1.00
C THR A 455 -11.09 -32.33 0.12
N CYS A 456 -10.31 -31.26 0.28
CA CYS A 456 -9.20 -31.20 1.23
C CYS A 456 -9.55 -30.29 2.40
N ARG A 457 -9.96 -30.86 3.55
CA ARG A 457 -10.50 -30.12 4.70
C ARG A 457 -9.54 -30.10 5.88
N THR A 458 -9.21 -28.92 6.43
CA THR A 458 -8.39 -28.84 7.65
C THR A 458 -9.11 -29.41 8.88
N THR A 459 -8.40 -30.13 9.75
CA THR A 459 -8.87 -30.53 11.07
C THR A 459 -8.36 -29.60 12.17
N THR A 460 -7.12 -29.14 12.06
CA THR A 460 -6.48 -28.18 12.97
C THR A 460 -6.18 -26.86 12.25
N LEU A 461 -5.74 -25.84 13.00
CA LEU A 461 -4.92 -24.79 12.39
C LEU A 461 -3.76 -25.47 11.66
N SER A 462 -3.54 -25.12 10.40
CA SER A 462 -2.57 -25.78 9.52
C SER A 462 -1.76 -24.74 8.75
N GLN A 463 -0.43 -24.91 8.73
CA GLN A 463 0.49 -24.12 7.94
C GLN A 463 0.87 -24.92 6.69
N LEU A 464 0.59 -24.37 5.51
CA LEU A 464 0.79 -25.04 4.23
C LEU A 464 1.77 -24.24 3.36
N LEU A 465 2.59 -24.95 2.59
CA LEU A 465 3.42 -24.36 1.53
C LEU A 465 2.76 -24.59 0.18
N ARG A 466 2.27 -23.51 -0.41
CA ARG A 466 1.67 -23.48 -1.73
C ARG A 466 2.75 -23.40 -2.80
N ILE A 467 2.76 -24.40 -3.68
CA ILE A 467 3.60 -24.49 -4.86
C ILE A 467 2.70 -24.25 -6.07
N ARG A 468 2.91 -23.11 -6.76
CA ARG A 468 2.07 -22.75 -7.91
C ARG A 468 2.30 -23.70 -9.08
N LYS A 469 1.25 -24.36 -9.59
CA LYS A 469 1.33 -25.37 -10.64
C LYS A 469 2.16 -24.88 -11.83
N ILE A 470 1.80 -23.71 -12.37
CA ILE A 470 2.44 -23.10 -13.54
C ILE A 470 3.97 -23.03 -13.36
N ARG A 471 4.43 -22.53 -12.21
CA ARG A 471 5.87 -22.34 -11.96
C ARG A 471 6.61 -23.65 -11.72
N LEU A 472 5.95 -24.66 -11.13
CA LEU A 472 6.52 -26.01 -11.06
C LEU A 472 6.66 -26.61 -12.47
N THR A 473 5.66 -26.46 -13.34
CA THR A 473 5.72 -26.94 -14.74
C THR A 473 6.82 -26.24 -15.54
N GLU A 474 7.04 -24.94 -15.36
CA GLU A 474 8.17 -24.21 -15.97
C GLU A 474 9.52 -24.80 -15.53
N ILE A 475 9.76 -24.89 -14.21
CA ILE A 475 11.01 -25.44 -13.65
C ILE A 475 11.22 -26.90 -14.10
N MET A 476 10.14 -27.68 -14.25
CA MET A 476 10.19 -29.04 -14.80
C MET A 476 10.59 -29.11 -16.29
N GLN A 477 10.25 -28.09 -17.10
CA GLN A 477 10.67 -28.03 -18.50
C GLN A 477 12.15 -27.66 -18.63
N GLU A 478 12.66 -26.83 -17.72
CA GLU A 478 14.07 -26.43 -17.62
C GLU A 478 14.95 -27.61 -17.13
N HIS A 479 14.57 -28.29 -16.05
CA HIS A 479 15.34 -29.36 -15.40
C HIS A 479 14.78 -30.77 -15.71
N ARG A 480 14.88 -31.20 -16.98
CA ARG A 480 14.24 -32.45 -17.46
C ARG A 480 14.66 -33.74 -16.75
N GLU A 481 15.89 -33.82 -16.22
CA GLU A 481 16.37 -35.01 -15.51
C GLU A 481 15.67 -35.16 -14.15
N ASP A 482 15.57 -34.07 -13.39
CA ASP A 482 14.83 -33.98 -12.13
C ASP A 482 13.33 -34.27 -12.31
N SER A 483 12.74 -33.80 -13.41
CA SER A 483 11.32 -34.05 -13.75
C SER A 483 10.98 -35.53 -13.91
N ASN A 484 11.92 -36.34 -14.44
CA ASN A 484 11.73 -37.79 -14.51
C ASN A 484 11.74 -38.43 -13.12
N ILE A 485 12.58 -37.93 -12.20
CA ILE A 485 12.62 -38.41 -10.80
C ILE A 485 11.30 -38.04 -10.11
N LEU A 486 10.85 -36.79 -10.26
CA LEU A 486 9.60 -36.28 -9.70
C LEU A 486 8.38 -37.12 -10.15
N MET A 487 8.25 -37.39 -11.44
CA MET A 487 7.15 -38.23 -11.96
C MET A 487 7.26 -39.70 -11.54
N ASN A 488 8.47 -40.24 -11.38
CA ASN A 488 8.66 -41.58 -10.82
C ASN A 488 8.24 -41.65 -9.34
N ASN A 489 8.53 -40.62 -8.53
CA ASN A 489 8.13 -40.54 -7.13
C ASN A 489 6.59 -40.50 -7.00
N LEU A 490 5.91 -39.69 -7.83
CA LEU A 490 4.45 -39.64 -7.91
C LEU A 490 3.86 -41.02 -8.26
N PHE A 491 4.42 -41.68 -9.28
CA PHE A 491 3.96 -43.01 -9.73
C PHE A 491 4.17 -44.11 -8.69
N GLN A 492 5.24 -44.04 -7.88
CA GLN A 492 5.45 -44.96 -6.76
C GLN A 492 4.39 -44.79 -5.67
N LYS A 493 4.02 -43.55 -5.30
CA LYS A 493 2.92 -43.29 -4.35
C LYS A 493 1.59 -43.86 -4.85
N LEU A 494 1.23 -43.60 -6.11
CA LEU A 494 0.00 -44.10 -6.71
C LEU A 494 -0.07 -45.65 -6.73
N LYS A 495 1.04 -46.32 -7.08
CA LYS A 495 1.12 -47.79 -7.03
C LYS A 495 1.08 -48.38 -5.62
N LEU A 496 1.51 -47.64 -4.60
CA LEU A 496 1.37 -48.08 -3.21
C LEU A 496 -0.11 -48.06 -2.78
N GLN A 497 -0.89 -47.03 -3.17
CA GLN A 497 -2.33 -46.97 -2.92
C GLN A 497 -3.14 -48.01 -3.72
N GLU A 498 -2.70 -48.37 -4.94
CA GLU A 498 -3.32 -49.40 -5.80
C GLU A 498 -3.36 -50.81 -5.16
N ASN A 499 -2.58 -51.05 -4.09
CA ASN A 499 -2.57 -52.33 -3.36
C ASN A 499 -3.62 -52.42 -2.22
N LEU A 500 -4.44 -51.39 -1.98
CA LEU A 500 -5.57 -51.48 -1.05
C LEU A 500 -6.83 -52.02 -1.77
N PRO A 501 -7.58 -52.97 -1.17
CA PRO A 501 -8.57 -53.79 -1.89
C PRO A 501 -9.81 -53.05 -2.43
N GLU A 502 -10.02 -51.78 -2.06
CA GLU A 502 -11.20 -51.00 -2.44
C GLU A 502 -10.98 -50.04 -3.63
N LEU A 503 -9.73 -49.85 -4.10
CA LEU A 503 -9.42 -48.84 -5.14
C LEU A 503 -9.77 -49.25 -6.60
N ASN A 504 -10.60 -50.28 -6.78
CA ASN A 504 -10.94 -50.87 -8.10
C ASN A 504 -11.82 -49.99 -9.02
N GLN A 505 -12.03 -48.71 -8.70
CA GLN A 505 -12.84 -47.77 -9.50
C GLN A 505 -12.13 -46.47 -9.90
N LEU A 506 -10.85 -46.27 -9.58
CA LEU A 506 -10.10 -45.14 -10.13
C LEU A 506 -9.74 -45.42 -11.61
N ASP A 507 -10.59 -44.89 -12.50
CA ASP A 507 -10.72 -45.20 -13.94
C ASP A 507 -9.43 -45.59 -14.70
N ARG A 508 -9.48 -46.69 -15.48
CA ARG A 508 -8.38 -47.17 -16.34
C ARG A 508 -7.84 -46.11 -17.30
N ARG A 509 -8.61 -45.04 -17.58
CA ARG A 509 -8.14 -43.85 -18.31
C ARG A 509 -6.87 -43.21 -17.74
N PHE A 510 -6.63 -43.26 -16.43
CA PHE A 510 -5.42 -42.69 -15.83
C PHE A 510 -4.14 -43.36 -16.34
N MET A 511 -4.13 -44.69 -16.47
CA MET A 511 -3.00 -45.44 -17.03
C MET A 511 -2.88 -45.26 -18.56
N HIS A 512 -3.99 -45.18 -19.30
CA HIS A 512 -3.95 -45.10 -20.77
C HIS A 512 -3.27 -43.80 -21.27
N LYS A 513 -3.36 -42.69 -20.50
CA LYS A 513 -2.69 -41.42 -20.80
C LYS A 513 -1.15 -41.51 -20.66
N TYR A 514 -0.63 -42.49 -19.92
CA TYR A 514 0.81 -42.68 -19.65
C TYR A 514 1.56 -43.40 -20.79
N GLU A 515 0.93 -44.37 -21.47
CA GLU A 515 1.56 -45.12 -22.58
C GLU A 515 2.02 -44.20 -23.73
N LEU A 516 1.32 -43.08 -23.93
CA LEU A 516 1.67 -42.04 -24.91
C LEU A 516 2.99 -41.30 -24.60
N PHE A 517 3.41 -41.22 -23.33
CA PHE A 517 4.65 -40.55 -22.93
C PHE A 517 5.88 -41.46 -23.00
N HIS A 518 5.71 -42.77 -23.14
CA HIS A 518 6.80 -43.76 -23.01
C HIS A 518 7.12 -44.54 -24.30
N ALA A 519 6.77 -44.00 -25.47
CA ALA A 519 7.24 -44.53 -26.76
C ALA A 519 8.78 -44.43 -26.88
N PRO A 520 9.50 -45.49 -27.31
CA PRO A 520 10.94 -45.44 -27.52
C PRO A 520 11.33 -44.47 -28.65
N ARG A 521 12.56 -43.94 -28.59
CA ARG A 521 13.03 -42.79 -29.41
C ARG A 521 12.93 -42.96 -30.94
N GLU A 522 12.73 -44.17 -31.44
CA GLU A 522 12.70 -44.47 -32.88
C GLU A 522 11.35 -44.14 -33.55
N ALA A 523 10.27 -43.97 -32.77
CA ALA A 523 8.94 -43.62 -33.32
C ALA A 523 8.85 -42.18 -33.89
N TRP A 524 9.78 -41.28 -33.52
CA TRP A 524 9.74 -39.86 -33.87
C TRP A 524 10.25 -39.51 -35.28
N LEU A 525 10.60 -40.52 -36.10
CA LEU A 525 11.12 -40.34 -37.47
C LEU A 525 10.07 -40.57 -38.57
N LEU A 526 8.78 -40.70 -38.23
CA LEU A 526 7.68 -40.78 -39.19
C LEU A 526 6.75 -39.55 -39.04
N PRO A 527 6.48 -38.79 -40.13
CA PRO A 527 5.58 -37.65 -40.07
C PRO A 527 4.12 -38.11 -40.00
N GLN A 528 3.47 -37.98 -38.84
CA GLN A 528 2.02 -38.13 -38.74
C GLN A 528 1.28 -36.84 -39.11
N PRO A 529 0.16 -36.92 -39.86
CA PRO A 529 -0.61 -35.76 -40.31
C PRO A 529 -1.51 -35.19 -39.20
N TYR A 530 -1.94 -33.94 -39.41
CA TYR A 530 -2.93 -33.27 -38.56
C TYR A 530 -4.25 -34.06 -38.47
N LEU A 531 -4.74 -34.27 -37.26
CA LEU A 531 -6.13 -34.61 -36.97
C LEU A 531 -6.74 -33.52 -36.10
N GLN A 532 -7.56 -32.66 -36.69
CA GLN A 532 -8.45 -31.77 -35.94
C GLN A 532 -9.62 -32.61 -35.41
N TYR A 533 -9.85 -32.58 -34.10
CA TYR A 533 -11.10 -33.05 -33.50
C TYR A 533 -11.99 -31.85 -33.21
N THR A 534 -13.15 -31.79 -33.86
CA THR A 534 -14.23 -30.84 -33.57
C THR A 534 -15.27 -31.52 -32.69
N GLU A 535 -15.44 -31.05 -31.45
CA GLU A 535 -16.53 -31.52 -30.59
C GLU A 535 -17.86 -30.92 -31.03
N HIS A 536 -18.72 -31.72 -31.67
CA HIS A 536 -20.11 -31.35 -31.89
C HIS A 536 -20.99 -31.86 -30.75
N LYS A 537 -21.48 -30.91 -29.94
CA LYS A 537 -22.45 -31.12 -28.88
C LYS A 537 -23.76 -31.69 -29.46
N PHE A 538 -24.24 -32.81 -28.91
CA PHE A 538 -25.56 -33.37 -29.23
C PHE A 538 -26.45 -33.36 -27.97
N GLU A 539 -27.70 -32.92 -28.12
CA GLU A 539 -28.69 -32.91 -27.04
C GLU A 539 -29.59 -34.16 -27.13
N ASP A 540 -29.87 -34.79 -25.99
CA ASP A 540 -30.79 -35.93 -25.90
C ASP A 540 -32.21 -35.43 -25.62
N ILE A 541 -33.06 -35.47 -26.64
CA ILE A 541 -34.49 -35.10 -26.54
C ILE A 541 -35.35 -36.35 -26.75
N SER A 542 -35.63 -37.06 -25.65
CA SER A 542 -36.48 -38.24 -25.64
C SER A 542 -37.68 -38.08 -24.67
N LYS A 543 -38.82 -37.58 -25.18
CA LYS A 543 -40.21 -37.81 -24.66
C LYS A 543 -41.31 -37.09 -25.47
N LYS A 544 -41.87 -37.76 -26.49
CA LYS A 544 -43.31 -38.15 -26.55
C LYS A 544 -43.69 -38.82 -27.88
N VAL A 545 -44.47 -39.88 -27.74
CA VAL A 545 -45.16 -40.70 -28.77
C VAL A 545 -46.38 -39.90 -29.29
N PRO A 546 -46.72 -39.88 -30.61
CA PRO A 546 -47.39 -41.03 -31.22
C PRO A 546 -47.01 -41.49 -32.64
N THR A 547 -47.46 -42.73 -32.87
CA THR A 547 -47.60 -43.52 -34.11
C THR A 547 -48.50 -42.84 -35.17
N PHE A 548 -48.67 -43.29 -36.42
CA PHE A 548 -48.73 -44.68 -36.94
C PHE A 548 -48.55 -44.75 -38.48
N GLY A 549 -47.84 -45.78 -38.98
CA GLY A 549 -48.13 -46.49 -40.25
C GLY A 549 -47.89 -45.81 -41.62
N GLY A 550 -47.48 -46.60 -42.61
CA GLY A 550 -47.44 -46.19 -44.03
C GLY A 550 -46.33 -46.87 -44.83
N ASP A 551 -46.69 -47.86 -45.66
CA ASP A 551 -45.75 -48.65 -46.47
C ASP A 551 -45.59 -48.09 -47.91
N HIS A 552 -44.55 -48.57 -48.60
CA HIS A 552 -44.28 -48.56 -50.06
C HIS A 552 -43.32 -47.52 -50.69
N GLY A 553 -42.32 -48.08 -51.41
CA GLY A 553 -42.07 -47.72 -52.82
C GLY A 553 -40.98 -46.67 -53.11
N PRO A 554 -39.92 -47.01 -53.89
CA PRO A 554 -38.85 -46.07 -54.23
C PRO A 554 -38.93 -45.52 -55.67
N THR A 555 -38.46 -44.27 -55.86
CA THR A 555 -38.19 -43.70 -57.20
C THR A 555 -36.85 -42.96 -57.22
N LYS A 556 -36.14 -43.07 -58.35
CA LYS A 556 -34.85 -42.43 -58.70
C LYS A 556 -35.04 -40.91 -58.94
N LEU A 557 -34.01 -40.04 -59.12
CA LEU A 557 -32.73 -40.23 -59.84
C LEU A 557 -31.69 -39.12 -59.55
N ALA A 558 -30.40 -39.53 -59.54
CA ALA A 558 -29.14 -38.81 -59.84
C ALA A 558 -28.82 -37.37 -59.35
N ALA A 559 -27.62 -37.26 -58.76
CA ALA A 559 -26.59 -36.27 -59.12
C ALA A 559 -25.21 -36.98 -59.11
N GLU A 560 -24.20 -36.45 -59.81
CA GLU A 560 -22.93 -37.16 -60.10
C GLU A 560 -21.74 -36.78 -59.17
N THR A 561 -20.59 -37.44 -59.39
CA THR A 561 -19.44 -37.54 -58.47
C THR A 561 -18.15 -36.99 -59.12
N ILE A 562 -17.01 -37.06 -58.40
CA ILE A 562 -15.58 -36.96 -58.83
C ILE A 562 -14.97 -35.56 -58.52
N GLN A 563 -14.15 -35.39 -57.47
CA GLN A 563 -12.74 -35.86 -57.25
C GLN A 563 -11.68 -35.07 -58.06
N LEU A 564 -10.68 -34.53 -57.35
CA LEU A 564 -9.51 -33.83 -57.91
C LEU A 564 -8.23 -34.20 -57.14
N ARG A 565 -7.07 -34.12 -57.81
CA ARG A 565 -5.76 -34.61 -57.30
C ARG A 565 -4.65 -33.57 -57.54
N MET A 566 -3.74 -33.42 -56.58
CA MET A 566 -2.63 -32.44 -56.63
C MET A 566 -1.43 -32.87 -57.50
N PRO A 567 -0.62 -31.90 -57.97
CA PRO A 567 0.83 -32.02 -58.15
C PRO A 567 1.63 -31.16 -57.13
N GLN A 568 2.97 -31.19 -57.21
CA GLN A 568 3.89 -30.80 -56.14
C GLN A 568 4.55 -29.40 -56.30
N GLN A 569 5.25 -28.98 -55.24
CA GLN A 569 6.04 -27.75 -55.11
C GLN A 569 7.48 -27.90 -55.68
N GLY A 570 8.15 -26.79 -56.00
CA GLY A 570 9.56 -26.76 -56.46
C GLY A 570 10.34 -25.56 -55.90
N ASN A 571 11.66 -25.72 -55.77
CA ASN A 571 12.56 -24.77 -55.07
C ASN A 571 12.99 -23.57 -55.93
N SER A 572 13.17 -22.40 -55.31
CA SER A 572 14.48 -21.73 -55.21
C SER A 572 14.38 -20.38 -54.49
N HIS A 573 15.43 -19.99 -53.75
CA HIS A 573 15.79 -18.60 -53.47
C HIS A 573 17.23 -18.53 -52.95
N ASP A 574 18.10 -17.79 -53.66
CA ASP A 574 19.47 -17.47 -53.22
C ASP A 574 19.50 -16.19 -52.37
N HIS A 575 20.56 -16.03 -51.57
CA HIS A 575 20.83 -14.80 -50.83
C HIS A 575 21.51 -13.73 -51.70
N GLY A 576 20.97 -12.51 -51.68
CA GLY A 576 21.61 -11.28 -52.17
C GLY A 576 21.80 -10.27 -51.03
N ASN A 577 22.71 -9.30 -51.20
CA ASN A 577 23.21 -8.42 -50.12
C ASN A 577 23.09 -6.91 -50.50
N PHE A 578 23.39 -6.02 -49.55
CA PHE A 578 23.33 -4.54 -49.58
C PHE A 578 21.89 -3.95 -49.54
N GLY A 579 21.65 -2.74 -49.00
CA GLY A 579 22.51 -1.90 -48.16
C GLY A 579 22.34 -0.37 -48.36
N ALA A 580 22.34 0.38 -47.24
CA ALA A 580 22.55 1.85 -47.09
C ALA A 580 21.35 2.85 -47.09
N THR A 581 21.32 3.63 -46.00
CA THR A 581 21.01 5.09 -45.84
C THR A 581 19.66 5.72 -46.18
N ASP A 582 19.04 6.26 -45.11
CA ASP A 582 18.57 7.65 -44.89
C ASP A 582 17.63 8.38 -45.87
N GLY A 583 16.51 8.89 -45.32
CA GLY A 583 15.69 9.94 -45.96
C GLY A 583 14.35 10.23 -45.26
N MET A 584 14.16 11.43 -44.69
CA MET A 584 12.85 11.91 -44.20
C MET A 584 12.09 12.64 -45.32
N ALA A 585 10.81 12.32 -45.53
CA ALA A 585 9.80 13.22 -46.12
C ALA A 585 8.38 12.73 -45.79
N GLY A 586 7.38 13.63 -45.88
CA GLY A 586 5.99 13.34 -45.54
C GLY A 586 5.23 12.54 -46.59
N GLY A 587 4.10 11.93 -46.18
CA GLY A 587 3.14 11.30 -47.10
C GLY A 587 1.99 12.24 -47.47
N GLU A 588 1.61 12.23 -48.75
CA GLU A 588 0.33 12.76 -49.25
C GLU A 588 -0.49 11.59 -49.82
N ASP A 589 -1.81 11.59 -49.61
CA ASP A 589 -2.71 10.54 -50.08
C ASP A 589 -2.94 10.59 -51.60
N LYS A 590 -2.66 9.48 -52.30
CA LYS A 590 -3.24 9.16 -53.62
C LYS A 590 -3.49 7.67 -53.78
N CYS A 591 -4.74 7.30 -54.03
CA CYS A 591 -5.10 5.97 -54.52
C CYS A 591 -4.60 5.75 -55.95
N ASN A 592 -4.37 4.48 -56.33
CA ASN A 592 -5.11 3.83 -57.43
C ASN A 592 -4.84 2.31 -57.49
N GLU A 593 -5.63 1.61 -58.29
CA GLU A 593 -5.79 0.15 -58.30
C GLU A 593 -4.75 -0.62 -59.13
N VAL A 594 -4.79 -1.96 -59.02
CA VAL A 594 -4.09 -2.92 -59.90
C VAL A 594 -5.08 -4.03 -60.29
N HIS A 595 -4.95 -4.57 -61.50
CA HIS A 595 -5.94 -5.47 -62.11
C HIS A 595 -5.63 -6.97 -61.87
N ILE A 596 -6.66 -7.80 -61.98
CA ILE A 596 -6.56 -9.25 -62.10
C ILE A 596 -7.16 -9.63 -63.45
N ASN A 597 -6.43 -10.40 -64.26
CA ASN A 597 -6.87 -10.81 -65.58
C ASN A 597 -6.91 -12.34 -65.73
N CYS A 598 -7.85 -12.87 -66.51
CA CYS A 598 -8.15 -14.30 -66.55
C CYS A 598 -8.37 -14.79 -67.99
N GLU A 599 -7.51 -15.71 -68.46
CA GLU A 599 -7.64 -16.33 -69.78
C GLU A 599 -8.37 -17.68 -69.72
N THR A 600 -9.35 -17.84 -70.61
CA THR A 600 -9.96 -19.13 -70.93
C THR A 600 -9.41 -19.65 -72.27
N LYS A 601 -9.80 -20.86 -72.68
CA LYS A 601 -9.36 -21.48 -73.96
C LYS A 601 -9.96 -20.80 -75.21
N LYS A 602 -9.73 -19.50 -75.43
CA LYS A 602 -9.72 -18.80 -76.73
C LYS A 602 -9.26 -17.32 -76.66
N GLY A 603 -8.15 -17.06 -75.96
CA GLY A 603 -7.32 -15.87 -76.19
C GLY A 603 -7.57 -14.67 -75.28
N THR A 604 -6.60 -13.77 -75.30
CA THR A 604 -6.38 -12.75 -74.26
C THR A 604 -7.24 -11.51 -74.48
N LYS A 605 -7.94 -11.08 -73.44
CA LYS A 605 -8.45 -9.71 -73.30
C LYS A 605 -8.22 -9.25 -71.87
N GLU A 606 -8.00 -7.96 -71.71
CA GLU A 606 -7.61 -7.33 -70.46
C GLU A 606 -8.65 -6.25 -70.13
N PHE A 607 -9.19 -6.27 -68.92
CA PHE A 607 -10.22 -5.34 -68.48
C PHE A 607 -9.89 -4.70 -67.13
N CYS A 608 -9.89 -3.37 -67.16
CA CYS A 608 -9.65 -2.48 -66.04
C CYS A 608 -11.01 -1.94 -65.54
N VAL A 609 -11.19 -1.86 -64.23
CA VAL A 609 -12.44 -1.39 -63.59
C VAL A 609 -12.08 -0.51 -62.40
N GLN A 610 -12.21 0.82 -62.57
CA GLN A 610 -12.08 1.79 -61.48
C GLN A 610 -13.43 2.47 -61.17
N ILE A 611 -13.65 2.66 -59.87
CA ILE A 611 -14.85 3.08 -59.12
C ILE A 611 -15.45 4.44 -59.53
N LYS A 612 -16.81 4.59 -59.51
CA LYS A 612 -17.53 5.62 -58.70
C LYS A 612 -19.07 5.62 -58.68
N SER A 613 -19.58 6.12 -57.55
CA SER A 613 -20.89 6.75 -57.25
C SER A 613 -22.19 5.93 -57.04
N GLU A 614 -22.73 6.10 -55.82
CA GLU A 614 -24.11 6.52 -55.45
C GLU A 614 -25.36 5.65 -55.74
N ASP A 615 -25.91 5.11 -54.65
CA ASP A 615 -27.31 5.12 -54.16
C ASP A 615 -28.53 5.11 -55.10
N CYS A 616 -29.39 4.09 -54.91
CA CYS A 616 -30.88 4.07 -54.81
C CYS A 616 -31.36 2.59 -54.82
N ASP A 617 -32.57 2.15 -54.43
CA ASP A 617 -33.87 2.78 -54.09
C ASP A 617 -34.31 2.41 -52.64
N ALA A 618 -35.13 3.12 -51.86
CA ALA A 618 -36.23 4.08 -52.05
C ALA A 618 -37.67 3.48 -51.95
N ALA A 619 -38.43 3.98 -50.97
CA ALA A 619 -39.89 3.87 -50.86
C ALA A 619 -40.41 5.06 -50.03
N SER A 620 -41.54 5.68 -50.42
CA SER A 620 -41.91 7.03 -49.97
C SER A 620 -43.41 7.20 -49.68
N TYR A 621 -43.75 8.21 -48.87
CA TYR A 621 -45.07 8.86 -48.86
C TYR A 621 -44.94 10.37 -48.57
N TRP A 622 -45.98 11.14 -48.91
CA TRP A 622 -45.94 12.60 -49.20
C TRP A 622 -46.20 13.48 -47.95
N GLN A 623 -45.58 14.67 -47.75
CA GLN A 623 -45.79 15.99 -48.42
C GLN A 623 -47.21 16.56 -48.16
N THR A 624 -47.51 17.84 -47.85
CA THR A 624 -47.02 19.20 -48.21
C THR A 624 -47.35 20.23 -47.07
N SER A 625 -47.10 21.57 -47.01
CA SER A 625 -46.17 22.58 -47.61
C SER A 625 -46.38 24.01 -46.98
N HIS A 626 -45.60 25.04 -47.42
CA HIS A 626 -45.80 26.51 -47.35
C HIS A 626 -45.71 27.34 -46.02
N GLU A 627 -44.60 28.10 -45.92
CA GLU A 627 -44.47 29.58 -45.76
C GLU A 627 -44.99 30.42 -44.55
N THR A 628 -44.00 31.04 -43.86
CA THR A 628 -43.85 32.48 -43.47
C THR A 628 -44.49 33.13 -42.21
N VAL A 629 -43.58 33.74 -41.42
CA VAL A 629 -43.65 35.07 -40.74
C VAL A 629 -44.17 35.21 -39.28
N LYS A 630 -43.51 36.17 -38.60
CA LYS A 630 -43.59 36.74 -37.22
C LYS A 630 -45.04 36.99 -36.70
N LEU A 631 -45.34 37.19 -35.41
CA LEU A 631 -44.64 38.01 -34.39
C LEU A 631 -45.25 37.82 -32.96
N GLY A 632 -44.48 38.06 -31.88
CA GLY A 632 -44.97 38.86 -30.73
C GLY A 632 -45.50 38.21 -29.42
N SER A 633 -44.70 38.33 -28.35
CA SER A 633 -45.06 38.73 -26.96
C SER A 633 -46.14 38.02 -26.10
N SER A 634 -45.69 37.47 -24.96
CA SER A 634 -46.12 37.78 -23.56
C SER A 634 -47.61 37.75 -23.15
N HIS A 635 -47.95 36.92 -22.15
CA HIS A 635 -48.45 37.42 -20.83
C HIS A 635 -48.44 36.39 -19.67
N ASN A 636 -48.58 36.92 -18.45
CA ASN A 636 -48.65 36.29 -17.11
C ASN A 636 -49.85 35.31 -16.93
N THR A 637 -50.05 34.50 -15.87
CA THR A 637 -50.03 34.72 -14.38
C THR A 637 -49.63 33.44 -13.60
N LEU A 638 -48.99 33.48 -12.41
CA LEU A 638 -49.55 33.68 -11.03
C LEU A 638 -50.69 32.68 -10.69
N ASP A 639 -50.77 31.99 -9.54
CA ASP A 639 -50.11 32.09 -8.20
C ASP A 639 -49.90 30.68 -7.57
N GLY A 640 -49.13 30.47 -6.48
CA GLY A 640 -48.31 31.38 -5.66
C GLY A 640 -47.86 30.79 -4.30
N ILE A 641 -47.19 31.61 -3.47
CA ILE A 641 -46.91 31.44 -2.01
C ILE A 641 -46.05 30.20 -1.61
N THR A 642 -44.71 30.22 -1.64
CA THR A 642 -43.72 30.94 -0.78
C THR A 642 -43.62 30.53 0.70
N THR A 643 -42.47 29.94 1.07
CA THR A 643 -41.63 30.44 2.18
C THR A 643 -40.22 30.70 1.64
N ARG A 644 -39.52 31.69 2.21
CA ARG A 644 -38.12 32.04 1.88
C ARG A 644 -37.24 31.67 3.07
N GLU A 645 -36.05 31.17 2.80
CA GLU A 645 -34.86 31.67 3.49
C GLU A 645 -33.60 31.55 2.63
N ASN A 646 -32.55 32.25 3.04
CA ASN A 646 -31.51 32.86 2.21
C ASN A 646 -30.76 31.93 1.23
N GLN A 647 -30.40 32.51 0.08
CA GLN A 647 -29.24 32.06 -0.68
C GLN A 647 -27.99 32.26 0.19
N ASP A 648 -27.18 31.22 0.34
CA ASP A 648 -25.77 31.39 0.67
C ASP A 648 -24.93 30.73 -0.44
N SER A 649 -23.95 31.47 -0.96
CA SER A 649 -23.27 31.12 -2.21
C SER A 649 -22.13 30.13 -1.94
N GLY A 650 -22.53 28.89 -1.63
CA GLY A 650 -21.65 27.72 -1.45
C GLY A 650 -20.90 27.36 -2.73
N ASN A 651 -19.87 28.15 -3.05
CA ASN A 651 -18.94 27.94 -4.15
C ASN A 651 -18.31 26.54 -4.02
N ILE A 652 -18.78 25.57 -4.82
CA ILE A 652 -18.26 24.20 -4.79
C ILE A 652 -16.80 24.25 -5.20
N GLN A 653 -15.93 24.15 -4.19
CA GLN A 653 -14.49 24.23 -4.36
C GLN A 653 -14.03 22.98 -5.11
N SER A 654 -13.98 23.07 -6.44
CA SER A 654 -13.58 21.98 -7.33
C SER A 654 -12.25 21.40 -6.86
N SER A 655 -12.33 20.20 -6.29
CA SER A 655 -11.15 19.40 -6.01
C SER A 655 -10.56 19.02 -7.37
N ASN A 656 -9.41 19.59 -7.73
CA ASN A 656 -8.64 19.24 -8.93
C ASN A 656 -8.04 17.81 -8.80
N LYS A 657 -8.92 16.82 -8.66
CA LYS A 657 -8.64 15.40 -8.84
C LYS A 657 -8.22 15.23 -10.30
N ARG A 658 -7.11 14.56 -10.55
CA ARG A 658 -6.61 14.22 -11.88
C ARG A 658 -6.72 12.72 -12.04
N VAL A 659 -7.40 12.29 -13.09
CA VAL A 659 -7.67 10.88 -13.37
C VAL A 659 -7.17 10.52 -14.75
N THR A 660 -6.78 9.28 -14.94
CA THR A 660 -6.27 8.78 -16.21
C THR A 660 -7.34 7.94 -16.89
N ILE A 661 -7.94 8.47 -17.95
CA ILE A 661 -8.92 7.74 -18.76
C ILE A 661 -8.23 6.90 -19.83
N HIS A 662 -8.64 5.63 -19.96
CA HIS A 662 -8.25 4.71 -21.03
C HIS A 662 -9.49 4.34 -21.85
N ALA A 663 -9.34 4.05 -23.14
CA ALA A 663 -10.42 3.58 -24.01
C ALA A 663 -10.23 2.10 -24.39
N TYR A 664 -11.28 1.30 -24.23
CA TYR A 664 -11.34 -0.09 -24.68
C TYR A 664 -12.32 -0.24 -25.86
N PRO A 665 -11.84 -0.37 -27.11
CA PRO A 665 -12.69 -0.70 -28.25
C PRO A 665 -13.08 -2.19 -28.23
N HIS A 666 -14.35 -2.47 -28.56
CA HIS A 666 -15.01 -3.77 -28.36
C HIS A 666 -14.37 -4.98 -29.12
N ASN A 667 -13.46 -4.74 -30.07
CA ASN A 667 -12.89 -5.78 -30.95
C ASN A 667 -11.38 -6.04 -30.77
N ALA A 668 -10.78 -5.63 -29.65
CA ALA A 668 -9.37 -5.90 -29.37
C ALA A 668 -9.15 -7.25 -28.66
N THR A 669 -8.84 -8.31 -29.42
CA THR A 669 -8.17 -9.50 -28.84
C THR A 669 -6.84 -9.07 -28.23
N GLY A 670 -6.50 -9.66 -27.07
CA GLY A 670 -5.67 -9.00 -26.06
C GLY A 670 -4.21 -8.69 -26.45
N SER A 671 -3.96 -7.50 -27.00
CA SER A 671 -2.68 -6.77 -26.93
C SER A 671 -2.76 -5.36 -27.54
N LEU A 672 -3.41 -4.39 -26.87
CA LEU A 672 -3.11 -2.94 -26.96
C LEU A 672 -4.10 -2.12 -26.09
N VAL A 673 -3.73 -1.81 -24.86
CA VAL A 673 -4.38 -0.69 -24.12
C VAL A 673 -3.82 0.61 -24.71
N GLN A 674 -4.67 1.49 -25.25
CA GLN A 674 -4.21 2.78 -25.73
C GLN A 674 -3.66 3.63 -24.57
N ASN A 675 -2.57 4.37 -24.83
CA ASN A 675 -1.90 5.21 -23.83
C ASN A 675 -2.90 6.11 -23.07
N GLY A 676 -3.11 5.80 -21.79
CA GLY A 676 -4.06 6.48 -20.92
C GLY A 676 -3.83 7.98 -20.84
N LYS A 677 -4.91 8.75 -20.93
CA LYS A 677 -4.86 10.21 -21.05
C LYS A 677 -5.27 10.85 -19.73
N LEU A 678 -4.37 11.63 -19.14
CA LEU A 678 -4.66 12.40 -17.94
C LEU A 678 -5.71 13.49 -18.27
N ILE A 679 -6.70 13.63 -17.38
CA ILE A 679 -7.70 14.71 -17.36
C ILE A 679 -7.80 15.23 -15.93
N ASN A 680 -8.31 16.45 -15.75
CA ASN A 680 -8.95 16.81 -14.48
C ASN A 680 -10.33 16.13 -14.46
N LEU A 681 -10.77 15.67 -13.30
CA LEU A 681 -12.12 15.12 -13.14
C LEU A 681 -13.13 16.28 -13.33
N PRO A 682 -14.12 16.15 -14.23
CA PRO A 682 -15.13 17.18 -14.46
C PRO A 682 -16.27 17.10 -13.42
N GLY A 683 -17.36 17.82 -13.64
CA GLY A 683 -18.50 17.90 -12.72
C GLY A 683 -19.51 16.76 -12.81
N SER A 684 -19.66 16.14 -13.99
CA SER A 684 -20.59 15.01 -14.20
C SER A 684 -19.98 13.86 -15.01
N LEU A 685 -20.68 12.72 -15.06
CA LEU A 685 -20.28 11.57 -15.88
C LEU A 685 -20.47 11.85 -17.39
N GLU A 686 -21.47 12.64 -17.80
CA GLU A 686 -21.62 13.05 -19.20
C GLU A 686 -20.40 13.83 -19.68
N GLU A 687 -19.87 14.76 -18.86
CA GLU A 687 -18.65 15.49 -19.19
C GLU A 687 -17.42 14.55 -19.32
N ILE A 688 -17.36 13.44 -18.57
CA ILE A 688 -16.32 12.41 -18.78
C ILE A 688 -16.49 11.72 -20.14
N PHE A 689 -17.72 11.41 -20.56
CA PHE A 689 -17.99 10.75 -21.84
C PHE A 689 -17.78 11.68 -23.05
N GLU A 690 -18.07 12.98 -22.92
CA GLU A 690 -17.70 13.99 -23.91
C GLU A 690 -16.18 14.15 -24.03
N ILE A 691 -15.47 14.31 -22.90
CA ILE A 691 -14.00 14.38 -22.88
C ILE A 691 -13.39 13.08 -23.42
N GLY A 692 -14.01 11.94 -23.15
CA GLY A 692 -13.67 10.65 -23.75
C GLY A 692 -13.77 10.68 -25.27
N SER A 693 -14.92 11.08 -25.81
CA SER A 693 -15.17 11.20 -27.25
C SER A 693 -14.22 12.19 -27.94
N GLN A 694 -13.93 13.33 -27.30
CA GLN A 694 -12.97 14.32 -27.81
C GLN A 694 -11.52 13.82 -27.78
N LYS A 695 -11.13 13.07 -26.73
CA LYS A 695 -9.75 12.56 -26.58
C LYS A 695 -9.49 11.24 -27.30
N PHE A 696 -10.51 10.47 -27.66
CA PHE A 696 -10.38 9.21 -28.40
C PHE A 696 -11.25 9.26 -29.68
N PRO A 697 -10.71 9.76 -30.81
CA PRO A 697 -11.49 9.96 -32.03
C PRO A 697 -12.13 8.66 -32.54
N GLY A 698 -13.41 8.72 -32.88
CA GLY A 698 -14.19 7.57 -33.35
C GLY A 698 -14.65 6.60 -32.25
N PHE A 699 -14.47 6.95 -30.97
CA PHE A 699 -14.90 6.16 -29.82
C PHE A 699 -15.94 6.94 -29.01
N HIS A 700 -17.11 6.36 -28.81
CA HIS A 700 -18.23 6.97 -28.10
C HIS A 700 -18.56 6.15 -26.84
N PRO A 701 -17.96 6.47 -25.69
CA PRO A 701 -18.15 5.68 -24.49
C PRO A 701 -19.55 5.85 -23.91
N THR A 702 -20.15 4.73 -23.53
CA THR A 702 -21.47 4.63 -22.91
C THR A 702 -21.41 4.11 -21.47
N LYS A 703 -20.25 3.59 -21.03
CA LYS A 703 -20.01 3.11 -19.66
C LYS A 703 -18.62 3.52 -19.14
N LEU A 704 -18.53 3.69 -17.82
CA LEU A 704 -17.30 3.96 -17.08
C LEU A 704 -17.07 2.82 -16.06
N VAL A 705 -15.89 2.21 -16.07
CA VAL A 705 -15.51 1.18 -15.10
C VAL A 705 -14.18 1.47 -14.41
N SER A 706 -14.00 0.93 -13.21
CA SER A 706 -12.75 0.97 -12.46
C SER A 706 -11.70 0.05 -13.07
N ARG A 707 -10.47 0.09 -12.52
CA ARG A 707 -9.39 -0.84 -12.85
C ARG A 707 -9.76 -2.32 -12.67
N ASP A 708 -10.69 -2.60 -11.76
CA ASP A 708 -11.14 -3.95 -11.42
C ASP A 708 -12.46 -4.30 -12.14
N TYR A 709 -12.78 -3.57 -13.22
CA TYR A 709 -13.98 -3.70 -14.07
C TYR A 709 -15.33 -3.50 -13.35
N ALA A 710 -15.34 -2.91 -12.15
CA ALA A 710 -16.57 -2.50 -11.48
C ALA A 710 -17.14 -1.22 -12.12
N GLU A 711 -18.44 -1.20 -12.40
CA GLU A 711 -19.13 -0.05 -13.01
C GLU A 711 -19.25 1.14 -12.05
N ILE A 712 -19.17 2.37 -12.59
CA ILE A 712 -19.13 3.62 -11.83
C ILE A 712 -20.31 4.51 -12.23
N ASP A 713 -21.39 4.42 -11.45
CA ASP A 713 -22.65 5.16 -11.67
C ASP A 713 -22.67 6.57 -11.04
N ASP A 714 -21.68 6.92 -10.21
CA ASP A 714 -21.56 8.23 -9.55
C ASP A 714 -20.11 8.73 -9.55
N ILE A 715 -19.91 9.98 -9.97
CA ILE A 715 -18.61 10.66 -9.99
C ILE A 715 -18.04 10.92 -8.59
N SER A 716 -18.88 10.88 -7.53
CA SER A 716 -18.47 11.12 -6.14
C SER A 716 -17.44 10.11 -5.62
N VAL A 717 -17.50 8.85 -6.08
CA VAL A 717 -16.64 7.76 -5.60
C VAL A 717 -15.19 7.84 -6.11
N ILE A 718 -14.97 8.59 -7.20
CA ILE A 718 -13.70 8.70 -7.91
C ILE A 718 -12.70 9.59 -7.15
N ARG A 719 -11.42 9.21 -7.11
CA ARG A 719 -10.34 9.82 -6.31
C ARG A 719 -9.23 10.44 -7.20
N ASP A 720 -8.36 11.26 -6.60
CA ASP A 720 -7.17 11.79 -7.30
C ASP A 720 -6.19 10.65 -7.58
N GLY A 721 -5.74 10.52 -8.83
CA GLY A 721 -4.84 9.47 -9.30
C GLY A 721 -5.52 8.22 -9.86
N ASP A 722 -6.86 8.12 -9.85
CA ASP A 722 -7.55 6.92 -10.33
C ASP A 722 -7.35 6.65 -11.84
N HIS A 723 -7.29 5.36 -12.18
CA HIS A 723 -7.35 4.88 -13.56
C HIS A 723 -8.77 4.42 -13.88
N LEU A 724 -9.38 5.11 -14.85
CA LEU A 724 -10.75 4.89 -15.29
C LEU A 724 -10.74 4.30 -16.69
N PHE A 725 -11.63 3.35 -16.95
CA PHE A 725 -11.72 2.65 -18.23
C PHE A 725 -13.07 2.94 -18.86
N LEU A 726 -13.01 3.57 -20.03
CA LEU A 726 -14.16 3.92 -20.84
C LEU A 726 -14.47 2.75 -21.77
N LEU A 727 -15.75 2.36 -21.79
CA LEU A 727 -16.29 1.29 -22.63
C LEU A 727 -17.37 1.84 -23.56
N GLN A 728 -17.38 1.35 -24.79
CA GLN A 728 -18.44 1.53 -25.77
C GLN A 728 -19.12 0.18 -25.99
N MET A 729 -20.45 0.17 -25.80
CA MET A 729 -21.35 -0.92 -26.23
C MET A 729 -21.79 -0.71 -27.69
#